data_AF-A0A1C0VN33-F1
#
_entry.id   AF-A0A1C0VN33-F1
#
_cell.length_a   1.000
_cell.length_b   1.000
_cell.length_c   1.000
_cell.angle_alpha   90.00
_cell.angle_beta   90.00
_cell.angle_gamma   90.00
#
_symmetry.space_group_name_H-M   'P 1'
#
loop_
_entity.id
_entity.type
_entity.pdbx_description
1 polymer ?
#
loop_
_entity_poly.entity_id
_entity_poly.type
_entity_poly.pdbx_seq_one_letter_code
_entity_poly.pdbx_strand_id
1 'polypeptide(L)'
;MAGPSADGRSYLLDDSSNSLTLTPGFLTPYPNGLFALSGNDFIIGSSDAEKISGDRDNDRILGENGADSLFGGPGNDFLNGGQGNDFLSGETGNNTLQGGRGNDLLIGSEGDNILVGDFGKDTLIGGDGEDIFVLRTDTATLDQNATDIIGEFDIFFDYIGLTGGLTENDLILQPFSLAPGNRDTLISIRQSGAILGIVLNTLPDQLRGNFISATKLLGNELKQARDLGIINGTQTVNNFVSSAKPDEIYRFTLPTNSDFNLLLGNLEADADIALIKDINGDNSIDITDIIDFSENAEDDPEVISIDGLSAGTYYVRVYQYEGDTNFSLSLSATPNIDTPNGINTELFDTRFGFGLVDAKAAVSRAANNSNFPEVSDLGGDNWGRDLIKAPEIWARGITGNNVVVAVLDSGVDYNHPDLANNIWLNSKELGLDTNGRNKATNNIDDDGNGFIDDARGWDFASNDNDPMDDNSHGTHVAGIIAAKQDGIGITGVAPDAKIMPLKILDSEGAGKTEDELTAIRYAVENGATVINLSLGGAALDADELEAIRFAESRGVVVVSAAGNDSSARPDYPARFATEVGIAAGSVDRNAKFSSFSNRAGARTLNYLVAPGGEGGSQSQNNIYSTVPLSFPGLPYRYYAGTSMATPHISGVVALMQQANPNLTAAEIEQILIETANSDAVTV
;
A
#
# COMPACT_ATOMS: atom_id res chain seq x y z
N MET A 1 7.47 5.50 25.39
CA MET A 1 7.97 6.31 24.26
C MET A 1 8.64 5.35 23.29
N ALA A 2 8.08 5.20 22.09
CA ALA A 2 8.74 4.44 21.03
C ALA A 2 9.98 5.18 20.51
N GLY A 3 11.03 4.43 20.16
CA GLY A 3 12.26 4.96 19.59
C GLY A 3 13.51 4.13 19.88
N PRO A 4 14.70 4.61 19.46
CA PRO A 4 15.94 3.90 19.68
C PRO A 4 16.23 3.72 21.18
N SER A 5 16.67 2.52 21.54
CA SER A 5 17.30 2.22 22.83
C SER A 5 18.48 3.15 23.13
N ALA A 6 18.87 3.25 24.41
CA ALA A 6 19.92 4.17 24.86
C ALA A 6 21.30 3.91 24.23
N ASP A 7 21.58 2.68 23.79
CA ASP A 7 22.81 2.34 23.06
C ASP A 7 22.64 2.43 21.53
N GLY A 8 21.43 2.74 21.06
CA GLY A 8 21.06 2.90 19.66
C GLY A 8 21.02 1.60 18.86
N ARG A 9 21.02 0.43 19.52
CA ARG A 9 21.15 -0.87 18.84
C ARG A 9 19.85 -1.66 18.69
N SER A 10 18.84 -1.29 19.46
CA SER A 10 17.46 -1.80 19.38
C SER A 10 16.49 -0.66 19.10
N TYR A 11 15.39 -0.96 18.42
CA TYR A 11 14.20 -0.11 18.41
C TYR A 11 13.25 -0.60 19.50
N LEU A 12 12.77 0.31 20.35
CA LEU A 12 11.86 0.01 21.44
C LEU A 12 10.51 0.61 21.10
N LEU A 13 9.42 -0.13 21.32
CA LEU A 13 8.10 0.48 21.37
C LEU A 13 7.82 1.02 22.77
N ASP A 14 6.60 1.47 23.04
CA ASP A 14 6.23 1.93 24.37
C ASP A 14 5.45 0.88 25.16
N ASP A 15 5.20 1.13 26.45
CA ASP A 15 4.54 0.15 27.32
C ASP A 15 3.00 0.10 27.10
N SER A 16 2.54 0.47 25.90
CA SER A 16 1.13 0.40 25.52
C SER A 16 1.00 -0.42 24.26
N SER A 17 -0.16 -1.04 24.05
CA SER A 17 -0.39 -1.80 22.83
C SER A 17 -0.16 -0.97 21.58
N ASN A 18 0.52 -1.56 20.61
CA ASN A 18 0.95 -0.91 19.39
C ASN A 18 0.52 -1.70 18.16
N SER A 19 0.21 -0.99 17.08
CA SER A 19 0.03 -1.56 15.74
C SER A 19 1.10 -0.96 14.84
N LEU A 20 2.02 -1.80 14.36
CA LEU A 20 3.20 -1.37 13.62
C LEU A 20 3.49 -2.29 12.42
N THR A 21 3.64 -1.69 11.25
CA THR A 21 4.14 -2.36 10.05
C THR A 21 5.53 -1.84 9.71
N LEU A 22 6.50 -2.75 9.61
CA LEU A 22 7.87 -2.43 9.26
C LEU A 22 8.00 -2.23 7.74
N THR A 23 8.80 -1.25 7.35
CA THR A 23 9.21 -1.07 5.94
C THR A 23 10.61 -1.65 5.72
N PRO A 24 10.93 -2.14 4.52
CA PRO A 24 12.28 -2.65 4.23
C PRO A 24 13.35 -1.61 4.57
N GLY A 25 14.36 -2.05 5.29
CA GLY A 25 15.45 -1.23 5.79
C GLY A 25 15.21 -0.58 7.16
N PHE A 26 13.99 -0.61 7.70
CA PHE A 26 13.65 0.06 8.95
C PHE A 26 14.52 -0.39 10.13
N LEU A 27 14.73 -1.70 10.29
CA LEU A 27 15.58 -2.26 11.35
C LEU A 27 17.08 -2.31 11.02
N THR A 28 17.50 -1.85 9.84
CA THR A 28 18.92 -1.83 9.44
C THR A 28 19.83 -1.12 10.46
N PRO A 29 19.44 0.01 11.08
CA PRO A 29 20.25 0.66 12.11
C PRO A 29 20.28 -0.09 13.45
N TYR A 30 19.37 -1.03 13.68
CA TYR A 30 19.11 -1.67 14.96
C TYR A 30 19.46 -3.17 14.90
N PRO A 31 20.74 -3.54 15.00
CA PRO A 31 21.19 -4.93 14.84
C PRO A 31 20.66 -5.91 15.91
N ASN A 32 20.08 -5.40 16.99
CA ASN A 32 19.44 -6.25 17.99
C ASN A 32 17.95 -6.49 17.72
N GLY A 33 17.36 -5.78 16.75
CA GLY A 33 15.95 -5.89 16.38
C GLY A 33 15.03 -4.91 17.12
N LEU A 34 13.75 -5.22 17.02
CA LEU A 34 12.64 -4.52 17.67
C LEU A 34 12.22 -5.23 18.97
N PHE A 35 11.87 -4.45 19.99
CA PHE A 35 11.35 -4.90 21.27
C PHE A 35 10.09 -4.11 21.59
N ALA A 36 8.97 -4.81 21.74
CA ALA A 36 7.66 -4.19 21.92
C ALA A 36 7.37 -3.85 23.40
N LEU A 37 8.15 -4.42 24.32
CA LEU A 37 8.11 -4.19 25.77
C LEU A 37 6.87 -4.72 26.49
N SER A 38 5.72 -4.06 26.42
CA SER A 38 4.51 -4.41 27.16
C SER A 38 3.29 -3.82 26.46
N GLY A 39 2.14 -4.47 26.59
CA GLY A 39 0.97 -4.21 25.76
C GLY A 39 0.74 -5.35 24.77
N ASN A 40 -0.49 -5.48 24.26
CA ASN A 40 -0.78 -6.49 23.25
C ASN A 40 -0.40 -5.91 21.89
N ASP A 41 0.76 -6.27 21.36
CA ASP A 41 1.31 -5.64 20.17
C ASP A 41 0.97 -6.42 18.89
N PHE A 42 0.55 -5.68 17.86
CA PHE A 42 0.38 -6.20 16.51
C PHE A 42 1.49 -5.69 15.61
N ILE A 43 2.41 -6.58 15.27
CA ILE A 43 3.64 -6.24 14.54
C ILE A 43 3.69 -7.03 13.25
N ILE A 44 3.86 -6.31 12.15
CA ILE A 44 4.04 -6.88 10.82
C ILE A 44 5.46 -6.53 10.36
N GLY A 45 6.24 -7.56 10.03
CA GLY A 45 7.57 -7.50 9.44
C GLY A 45 7.56 -6.94 8.02
N SER A 46 8.69 -7.03 7.34
CA SER A 46 8.84 -6.49 5.99
C SER A 46 9.25 -7.57 4.99
N SER A 47 10.09 -7.23 4.01
CA SER A 47 10.68 -8.21 3.11
C SER A 47 12.13 -8.55 3.47
N ASP A 48 12.67 -7.96 4.54
CA ASP A 48 14.02 -8.23 5.00
C ASP A 48 14.02 -9.34 6.05
N ALA A 49 15.20 -9.87 6.40
CA ALA A 49 15.32 -10.73 7.56
C ALA A 49 15.34 -9.90 8.84
N GLU A 50 14.31 -10.04 9.67
CA GLU A 50 14.11 -9.26 10.87
C GLU A 50 14.28 -10.06 12.17
N LYS A 51 14.48 -9.29 13.25
CA LYS A 51 14.43 -9.80 14.61
C LYS A 51 13.42 -8.97 15.39
N ILE A 52 12.35 -9.62 15.85
CA ILE A 52 11.21 -8.96 16.49
C ILE A 52 10.87 -9.71 17.79
N SER A 53 10.70 -8.97 18.87
CA SER A 53 10.30 -9.47 20.18
C SER A 53 9.04 -8.75 20.63
N GLY A 54 7.98 -9.50 20.96
CA GLY A 54 6.76 -8.98 21.60
C GLY A 54 7.00 -8.58 23.06
N ASP A 55 7.92 -9.29 23.73
CA ASP A 55 8.17 -9.11 25.17
C ASP A 55 6.96 -9.54 26.01
N ARG A 56 6.25 -8.65 26.71
CA ARG A 56 5.18 -9.07 27.64
C ARG A 56 3.81 -8.86 27.03
N ASP A 57 2.86 -9.61 27.58
CA ASP A 57 1.44 -9.58 27.23
C ASP A 57 1.19 -10.35 25.93
N ASN A 58 -0.01 -10.30 25.33
CA ASN A 58 -0.36 -11.21 24.24
C ASN A 58 -0.10 -10.55 22.89
N ASP A 59 0.95 -10.99 22.22
CA ASP A 59 1.43 -10.36 20.99
C ASP A 59 1.04 -11.13 19.74
N ARG A 60 0.89 -10.40 18.64
CA ARG A 60 0.68 -10.94 17.31
C ARG A 60 1.76 -10.43 16.38
N ILE A 61 2.66 -11.32 15.97
CA ILE A 61 3.82 -10.99 15.15
C ILE A 61 3.76 -11.77 13.83
N LEU A 62 3.77 -11.04 12.71
CA LEU A 62 3.82 -11.60 11.35
C LEU A 62 5.17 -11.24 10.73
N GLY A 63 5.98 -12.21 10.29
CA GLY A 63 7.32 -11.99 9.70
C GLY A 63 7.31 -11.56 8.24
N GLU A 64 6.22 -11.86 7.51
CA GLU A 64 6.06 -11.55 6.07
C GLU A 64 7.03 -12.30 5.15
N ASN A 65 8.08 -11.67 4.62
CA ASN A 65 9.12 -12.40 3.86
C ASN A 65 10.46 -12.13 4.50
N GLY A 66 11.35 -13.12 4.53
CA GLY A 66 12.62 -12.92 5.19
C GLY A 66 13.27 -14.23 5.56
N ALA A 67 14.01 -14.20 6.65
CA ALA A 67 14.49 -15.37 7.37
C ALA A 67 14.51 -14.89 8.80
N ASP A 68 13.33 -14.86 9.38
CA ASP A 68 12.99 -14.01 10.51
C ASP A 68 13.26 -14.70 11.83
N SER A 69 13.45 -13.90 12.87
CA SER A 69 13.60 -14.38 14.25
C SER A 69 12.57 -13.70 15.12
N LEU A 70 11.46 -14.40 15.36
CA LEU A 70 10.30 -13.92 16.09
C LEU A 70 10.28 -14.54 17.50
N PHE A 71 10.11 -13.68 18.50
CA PHE A 71 10.00 -14.05 19.90
C PHE A 71 8.69 -13.47 20.43
N GLY A 72 7.80 -14.31 20.95
CA GLY A 72 6.57 -13.86 21.59
C GLY A 72 6.91 -13.20 22.91
N GLY A 73 7.25 -14.04 23.88
CA GLY A 73 7.72 -13.63 25.19
C GLY A 73 6.77 -14.15 26.27
N PRO A 74 6.63 -13.49 27.42
CA PRO A 74 5.58 -13.85 28.35
C PRO A 74 4.18 -13.42 27.89
N GLY A 75 3.36 -14.37 27.47
CA GLY A 75 2.05 -14.10 26.89
C GLY A 75 1.45 -15.31 26.19
N ASN A 76 0.21 -15.19 25.74
CA ASN A 76 -0.36 -16.13 24.78
C ASN A 76 -0.23 -15.51 23.38
N ASP A 77 0.88 -15.80 22.72
CA ASP A 77 1.28 -15.11 21.50
C ASP A 77 0.87 -15.86 20.24
N PHE A 78 0.66 -15.10 19.16
CA PHE A 78 0.53 -15.61 17.80
C PHE A 78 1.74 -15.17 16.98
N LEU A 79 2.57 -16.12 16.54
CA LEU A 79 3.71 -15.86 15.66
C LEU A 79 3.50 -16.55 14.32
N ASN A 80 3.69 -15.81 13.23
CA ASN A 80 3.71 -16.35 11.87
C ASN A 80 5.00 -15.92 11.16
N GLY A 81 5.83 -16.88 10.72
CA GLY A 81 7.10 -16.62 10.05
C GLY A 81 6.93 -16.03 8.64
N GLY A 82 5.90 -16.45 7.92
CA GLY A 82 5.63 -15.99 6.56
C GLY A 82 6.42 -16.79 5.52
N GLN A 83 7.23 -16.14 4.68
CA GLN A 83 8.08 -16.78 3.69
C GLN A 83 9.54 -16.66 4.12
N GLY A 84 10.28 -17.76 4.15
CA GLY A 84 11.64 -17.72 4.64
C GLY A 84 12.06 -19.02 5.30
N ASN A 85 13.27 -19.07 5.85
CA ASN A 85 13.58 -20.12 6.82
C ASN A 85 13.62 -19.43 8.18
N ASP A 86 12.53 -19.54 8.92
CA ASP A 86 12.25 -18.68 10.05
C ASP A 86 12.53 -19.39 11.38
N PHE A 87 12.78 -18.59 12.41
CA PHE A 87 12.94 -19.01 13.78
C PHE A 87 11.85 -18.37 14.64
N LEU A 88 10.97 -19.21 15.20
CA LEU A 88 9.86 -18.78 16.05
C LEU A 88 10.00 -19.37 17.45
N SER A 89 9.90 -18.54 18.47
CA SER A 89 9.92 -18.95 19.87
C SER A 89 8.75 -18.32 20.65
N GLY A 90 7.84 -19.17 21.16
CA GLY A 90 6.70 -18.73 21.97
C GLY A 90 7.07 -18.35 23.40
N GLU A 91 8.22 -18.80 23.91
CA GLU A 91 8.69 -18.55 25.28
C GLU A 91 7.71 -19.02 26.37
N THR A 92 6.93 -18.17 27.03
CA THR A 92 6.07 -18.63 28.15
C THR A 92 4.61 -18.27 27.92
N GLY A 93 3.74 -19.26 27.97
CA GLY A 93 2.29 -19.11 27.83
C GLY A 93 1.77 -20.00 26.70
N ASN A 94 0.48 -19.89 26.39
CA ASN A 94 -0.16 -20.78 25.43
C ASN A 94 -0.11 -20.16 24.04
N ASN A 95 0.93 -20.51 23.28
CA ASN A 95 1.24 -19.83 22.01
C ASN A 95 0.71 -20.58 20.79
N THR A 96 0.50 -19.84 19.71
CA THR A 96 0.28 -20.40 18.36
C THR A 96 1.43 -19.98 17.45
N LEU A 97 2.17 -20.96 16.96
CA LEU A 97 3.33 -20.76 16.09
C LEU A 97 3.07 -21.35 14.71
N GLN A 98 3.22 -20.52 13.67
CA GLN A 98 3.03 -20.90 12.28
C GLN A 98 4.29 -20.57 11.47
N GLY A 99 4.97 -21.59 10.92
CA GLY A 99 6.21 -21.42 10.16
C GLY A 99 5.98 -20.69 8.85
N GLY A 100 5.02 -21.18 8.06
CA GLY A 100 4.66 -20.59 6.77
C GLY A 100 5.34 -21.33 5.62
N ARG A 101 6.14 -20.66 4.80
CA ARG A 101 6.85 -21.25 3.66
C ARG A 101 8.35 -21.25 3.90
N GLY A 102 8.92 -22.43 4.07
CA GLY A 102 10.34 -22.72 3.97
C GLY A 102 10.71 -23.81 4.96
N ASN A 103 11.94 -23.80 5.48
CA ASN A 103 12.35 -24.78 6.48
C ASN A 103 12.51 -24.07 7.82
N ASP A 104 11.48 -24.17 8.64
CA ASP A 104 11.33 -23.35 9.83
C ASP A 104 11.71 -24.11 11.10
N LEU A 105 12.06 -23.36 12.15
CA LEU A 105 12.27 -23.88 13.49
C LEU A 105 11.29 -23.20 14.46
N LEU A 106 10.34 -23.98 14.97
CA LEU A 106 9.32 -23.54 15.90
C LEU A 106 9.57 -24.16 17.28
N ILE A 107 9.61 -23.31 18.31
CA ILE A 107 9.83 -23.71 19.71
C ILE A 107 8.72 -23.13 20.59
N GLY A 108 7.81 -23.98 21.08
CA GLY A 108 6.72 -23.59 21.99
C GLY A 108 7.24 -23.14 23.36
N SER A 109 8.22 -23.84 23.91
CA SER A 109 8.83 -23.61 25.22
C SER A 109 7.90 -23.97 26.40
N GLU A 110 7.42 -23.04 27.22
CA GLU A 110 6.52 -23.34 28.34
C GLU A 110 5.07 -23.01 27.98
N GLY A 111 4.12 -23.90 28.31
CA GLY A 111 2.68 -23.69 28.11
C GLY A 111 2.07 -24.67 27.11
N ASP A 112 0.76 -24.60 26.91
CA ASP A 112 0.04 -25.49 25.99
C ASP A 112 0.04 -24.84 24.59
N ASN A 113 0.94 -25.28 23.70
CA ASN A 113 1.17 -24.60 22.42
C ASN A 113 0.55 -25.32 21.21
N ILE A 114 0.30 -24.56 20.15
CA ILE A 114 -0.07 -25.08 18.83
C ILE A 114 1.06 -24.77 17.85
N LEU A 115 1.66 -25.79 17.25
CA LEU A 115 2.77 -25.66 16.31
C LEU A 115 2.36 -26.17 14.92
N VAL A 116 2.47 -25.29 13.92
CA VAL A 116 2.13 -25.55 12.52
C VAL A 116 3.35 -25.22 11.65
N GLY A 117 4.03 -26.23 11.10
CA GLY A 117 5.17 -26.00 10.19
C GLY A 117 4.75 -25.37 8.87
N ASP A 118 3.60 -25.79 8.33
CA ASP A 118 3.14 -25.48 6.98
C ASP A 118 4.06 -26.05 5.88
N PHE A 119 4.53 -25.22 4.94
CA PHE A 119 5.17 -25.67 3.72
C PHE A 119 6.68 -25.71 3.86
N GLY A 120 7.21 -26.92 3.85
CA GLY A 120 8.61 -27.20 3.61
C GLY A 120 9.06 -28.27 4.57
N LYS A 121 10.24 -28.13 5.17
CA LYS A 121 10.76 -29.14 6.09
C LYS A 121 11.05 -28.51 7.43
N ASP A 122 10.08 -28.62 8.31
CA ASP A 122 10.09 -27.87 9.56
C ASP A 122 10.58 -28.72 10.72
N THR A 123 11.06 -28.04 11.76
CA THR A 123 11.38 -28.64 13.05
C THR A 123 10.49 -28.02 14.11
N LEU A 124 9.62 -28.83 14.71
CA LEU A 124 8.65 -28.41 15.71
C LEU A 124 9.04 -28.97 17.07
N ILE A 125 9.19 -28.12 18.07
CA ILE A 125 9.56 -28.49 19.45
C ILE A 125 8.54 -27.88 20.39
N GLY A 126 7.73 -28.71 21.04
CA GLY A 126 6.66 -28.26 21.94
C GLY A 126 7.23 -27.66 23.23
N GLY A 127 7.84 -28.52 24.05
CA GLY A 127 8.49 -28.13 25.29
C GLY A 127 7.72 -28.66 26.50
N ASP A 128 7.54 -27.83 27.53
CA ASP A 128 6.75 -28.16 28.71
C ASP A 128 5.29 -27.75 28.50
N GLY A 129 4.33 -28.69 28.57
CA GLY A 129 2.90 -28.39 28.45
C GLY A 129 2.13 -29.50 27.76
N GLU A 130 0.85 -29.29 27.47
CA GLU A 130 0.08 -30.12 26.53
C GLU A 130 0.14 -29.49 25.13
N ASP A 131 1.08 -29.95 24.29
CA ASP A 131 1.30 -29.35 22.97
C ASP A 131 0.55 -30.07 21.83
N ILE A 132 0.21 -29.32 20.79
CA ILE A 132 -0.42 -29.83 19.57
C ILE A 132 0.48 -29.55 18.36
N PHE A 133 1.01 -30.61 17.77
CA PHE A 133 1.78 -30.56 16.53
C PHE A 133 0.87 -30.84 15.33
N VAL A 134 0.63 -29.84 14.49
CA VAL A 134 -0.33 -29.96 13.38
C VAL A 134 0.37 -30.43 12.11
N LEU A 135 0.00 -31.63 11.65
CA LEU A 135 0.45 -32.18 10.37
C LEU A 135 -0.64 -32.02 9.32
N ARG A 136 -0.32 -31.31 8.24
CA ARG A 136 -1.30 -30.96 7.22
C ARG A 136 -1.30 -31.92 6.03
N THR A 137 -2.48 -32.20 5.48
CA THR A 137 -2.59 -33.08 4.32
C THR A 137 -2.08 -32.48 3.02
N ASP A 138 -2.11 -31.15 2.91
CA ASP A 138 -1.67 -30.39 1.73
C ASP A 138 -0.16 -30.17 1.67
N THR A 139 0.56 -30.42 2.77
CA THR A 139 2.03 -30.36 2.86
C THR A 139 2.68 -31.75 2.81
N ALA A 140 1.87 -32.82 2.84
CA ALA A 140 2.34 -34.20 2.81
C ALA A 140 3.13 -34.52 1.53
N THR A 141 4.28 -35.20 1.69
CA THR A 141 5.24 -35.45 0.60
C THR A 141 5.56 -36.94 0.43
N LEU A 142 6.13 -37.34 -0.70
CA LEU A 142 6.68 -38.70 -0.87
C LEU A 142 8.16 -38.81 -0.48
N ASP A 143 8.83 -37.68 -0.22
CA ASP A 143 10.23 -37.63 0.16
C ASP A 143 10.40 -37.45 1.68
N GLN A 144 10.88 -38.50 2.35
CA GLN A 144 11.19 -38.48 3.78
C GLN A 144 12.22 -37.41 4.19
N ASN A 145 13.03 -36.88 3.27
CA ASN A 145 14.03 -35.86 3.60
C ASN A 145 13.45 -34.45 3.66
N ALA A 146 12.26 -34.26 3.09
CA ALA A 146 11.53 -33.01 2.96
C ALA A 146 10.25 -33.00 3.83
N THR A 147 10.19 -33.84 4.86
CA THR A 147 9.06 -33.92 5.79
C THR A 147 9.44 -33.33 7.15
N ASP A 148 8.43 -32.81 7.84
CA ASP A 148 8.59 -32.20 9.15
C ASP A 148 9.08 -33.18 10.21
N ILE A 149 9.77 -32.62 11.19
CA ILE A 149 10.35 -33.32 12.31
C ILE A 149 9.76 -32.76 13.60
N ILE A 150 9.09 -33.62 14.36
CA ILE A 150 8.59 -33.32 15.70
C ILE A 150 9.62 -33.78 16.73
N GLY A 151 10.18 -32.82 17.45
CA GLY A 151 11.09 -33.02 18.58
C GLY A 151 10.37 -32.93 19.92
N GLU A 152 10.99 -33.50 20.95
CA GLU A 152 10.56 -33.42 22.36
C GLU A 152 9.12 -33.88 22.67
N PHE A 153 8.48 -34.64 21.79
CA PHE A 153 7.13 -35.16 21.98
C PHE A 153 6.96 -35.99 23.27
N ASP A 154 6.13 -35.52 24.20
CA ASP A 154 5.70 -36.26 25.39
C ASP A 154 4.40 -37.03 25.12
N ILE A 155 4.52 -38.35 25.06
CA ILE A 155 3.39 -39.26 24.80
C ILE A 155 2.26 -39.19 25.85
N PHE A 156 2.46 -38.55 27.00
CA PHE A 156 1.44 -38.43 28.04
C PHE A 156 0.65 -37.12 27.97
N PHE A 157 1.18 -36.09 27.30
CA PHE A 157 0.61 -34.75 27.28
C PHE A 157 0.34 -34.24 25.86
N ASP A 158 1.19 -34.61 24.90
CA ASP A 158 1.14 -34.05 23.55
C ASP A 158 0.22 -34.81 22.60
N TYR A 159 -0.24 -34.08 21.59
CA TYR A 159 -1.07 -34.57 20.52
C TYR A 159 -0.53 -34.22 19.13
N ILE A 160 -0.80 -35.11 18.18
CA ILE A 160 -0.66 -34.83 16.75
C ILE A 160 -2.01 -34.45 16.19
N GLY A 161 -2.10 -33.20 15.74
CA GLY A 161 -3.23 -32.66 15.03
C GLY A 161 -3.23 -33.07 13.56
N LEU A 162 -4.33 -33.66 13.08
CA LEU A 162 -4.49 -34.04 11.68
C LEU A 162 -5.53 -33.15 10.98
N THR A 163 -5.22 -32.72 9.75
CA THR A 163 -6.14 -31.92 8.92
C THR A 163 -6.75 -32.78 7.80
N GLY A 164 -7.55 -32.16 6.91
CA GLY A 164 -8.14 -32.86 5.76
C GLY A 164 -9.16 -33.96 6.13
N GLY A 165 -9.66 -33.95 7.37
CA GLY A 165 -10.57 -34.98 7.89
C GLY A 165 -9.91 -36.34 8.16
N LEU A 166 -8.58 -36.41 8.18
CA LEU A 166 -7.87 -37.65 8.52
C LEU A 166 -8.09 -38.06 9.98
N THR A 167 -8.10 -39.37 10.20
CA THR A 167 -8.11 -39.99 11.52
C THR A 167 -6.92 -40.94 11.67
N GLU A 168 -6.61 -41.39 12.89
CA GLU A 168 -5.52 -42.37 13.11
C GLU A 168 -5.68 -43.64 12.24
N ASN A 169 -6.92 -44.06 11.95
CA ASN A 169 -7.17 -45.24 11.11
C ASN A 169 -6.65 -45.08 9.68
N ASP A 170 -6.57 -43.84 9.22
CA ASP A 170 -6.09 -43.46 7.89
C ASP A 170 -4.56 -43.42 7.82
N LEU A 171 -3.85 -43.63 8.93
CA LEU A 171 -2.40 -43.54 9.02
C LEU A 171 -1.69 -44.91 9.03
N ILE A 172 -0.46 -44.92 8.52
CA ILE A 172 0.53 -45.98 8.72
C ILE A 172 1.68 -45.38 9.54
N LEU A 173 1.89 -45.94 10.74
CA LEU A 173 3.01 -45.62 11.62
C LEU A 173 4.13 -46.65 11.41
N GLN A 174 5.32 -46.21 11.01
CA GLN A 174 6.45 -47.09 10.70
C GLN A 174 7.65 -46.75 11.57
N PRO A 175 8.35 -47.75 12.15
CA PRO A 175 9.64 -47.51 12.76
C PRO A 175 10.60 -46.89 11.75
N PHE A 176 11.23 -45.80 12.14
CA PHE A 176 12.19 -45.04 11.34
C PHE A 176 13.41 -44.67 12.19
N SER A 177 14.49 -44.24 11.54
CA SER A 177 15.72 -43.87 12.22
C SER A 177 16.46 -42.84 11.38
N LEU A 178 16.40 -41.57 11.82
CA LEU A 178 17.14 -40.48 11.18
C LEU A 178 18.65 -40.56 11.49
N ALA A 179 19.00 -41.12 12.65
CA ALA A 179 20.38 -41.38 13.06
C ALA A 179 20.52 -42.78 13.69
N PRO A 180 21.64 -43.51 13.45
CA PRO A 180 21.83 -44.86 13.97
C PRO A 180 21.63 -44.94 15.50
N GLY A 181 20.62 -45.73 15.92
CA GLY A 181 20.31 -45.96 17.34
C GLY A 181 19.09 -45.19 17.85
N ASN A 182 18.58 -44.21 17.09
CA ASN A 182 17.34 -43.52 17.40
C ASN A 182 16.13 -44.41 17.12
N ARG A 183 15.04 -44.15 17.85
CA ARG A 183 13.76 -44.87 17.75
C ARG A 183 12.69 -43.89 17.32
N ASP A 184 12.66 -43.58 16.04
CA ASP A 184 11.75 -42.57 15.49
C ASP A 184 10.53 -43.25 14.86
N THR A 185 9.45 -42.48 14.67
CA THR A 185 8.25 -42.95 13.96
C THR A 185 7.98 -42.07 12.76
N LEU A 186 7.88 -42.68 11.58
CA LEU A 186 7.40 -42.04 10.36
C LEU A 186 5.90 -42.24 10.23
N ILE A 187 5.18 -41.14 10.01
CA ILE A 187 3.73 -41.10 9.85
C ILE A 187 3.42 -40.89 8.37
N SER A 188 2.61 -41.78 7.80
CA SER A 188 2.18 -41.67 6.40
C SER A 188 0.70 -41.97 6.24
N ILE A 189 0.09 -41.41 5.21
CA ILE A 189 -1.31 -41.64 4.84
C ILE A 189 -1.41 -43.01 4.16
N ARG A 190 -2.27 -43.89 4.69
CA ARG A 190 -2.43 -45.27 4.24
C ARG A 190 -2.81 -45.40 2.77
N GLN A 191 -3.63 -44.49 2.27
CA GLN A 191 -4.16 -44.57 0.89
C GLN A 191 -3.14 -44.10 -0.15
N SER A 192 -2.45 -42.98 0.11
CA SER A 192 -1.54 -42.37 -0.85
C SER A 192 -0.08 -42.77 -0.64
N GLY A 193 0.29 -43.18 0.57
CA GLY A 193 1.68 -43.35 0.99
C GLY A 193 2.41 -42.02 1.26
N ALA A 194 1.73 -40.87 1.16
CA ALA A 194 2.31 -39.58 1.46
C ALA A 194 2.67 -39.49 2.95
N ILE A 195 3.87 -38.99 3.23
CA ILE A 195 4.47 -38.82 4.54
C ILE A 195 4.00 -37.48 5.10
N LEU A 196 3.49 -37.50 6.33
CA LEU A 196 3.02 -36.32 7.05
C LEU A 196 4.10 -35.74 7.96
N GLY A 197 4.92 -36.59 8.58
CA GLY A 197 5.95 -36.14 9.51
C GLY A 197 6.68 -37.29 10.19
N ILE A 198 7.75 -36.95 10.89
CA ILE A 198 8.57 -37.87 11.69
C ILE A 198 8.58 -37.40 13.14
N VAL A 199 8.23 -38.30 14.07
CA VAL A 199 8.31 -38.05 15.50
C VAL A 199 9.59 -38.68 16.04
N LEU A 200 10.46 -37.86 16.63
CA LEU A 200 11.72 -38.32 17.20
C LEU A 200 11.51 -39.12 18.49
N ASN A 201 12.38 -40.10 18.73
CA ASN A 201 12.46 -40.87 19.98
C ASN A 201 11.16 -41.54 20.47
N THR A 202 10.15 -41.65 19.62
CA THR A 202 8.87 -42.28 19.92
C THR A 202 8.65 -43.49 19.01
N LEU A 203 8.32 -44.66 19.58
CA LEU A 203 7.98 -45.86 18.80
C LEU A 203 6.52 -45.83 18.32
N PRO A 204 6.19 -46.52 17.21
CA PRO A 204 4.84 -46.49 16.65
C PRO A 204 3.72 -46.87 17.63
N ASP A 205 3.95 -47.85 18.50
CA ASP A 205 2.95 -48.29 19.48
C ASP A 205 2.75 -47.30 20.62
N GLN A 206 3.73 -46.42 20.88
CA GLN A 206 3.64 -45.38 21.91
C GLN A 206 2.86 -44.17 21.42
N LEU A 207 2.85 -43.92 20.11
CA LEU A 207 2.15 -42.79 19.49
C LEU A 207 0.65 -43.04 19.28
N ARG A 208 0.20 -44.30 19.41
CA ARG A 208 -1.21 -44.67 19.19
C ARG A 208 -2.11 -44.04 20.23
N GLY A 209 -3.20 -43.40 19.79
CA GLY A 209 -4.13 -42.70 20.66
C GLY A 209 -3.84 -41.21 20.86
N ASN A 210 -2.68 -40.71 20.42
CA ASN A 210 -2.30 -39.29 20.55
C ASN A 210 -2.68 -38.47 19.30
N PHE A 211 -3.69 -38.88 18.53
CA PHE A 211 -4.12 -38.18 17.31
C PHE A 211 -5.48 -37.49 17.51
N ILE A 212 -5.56 -36.22 17.14
CA ILE A 212 -6.78 -35.41 17.21
C ILE A 212 -7.07 -34.74 15.87
N SER A 213 -8.31 -34.31 15.65
CA SER A 213 -8.65 -33.48 14.48
C SER A 213 -8.22 -32.04 14.73
N ALA A 214 -7.33 -31.51 13.88
CA ALA A 214 -6.83 -30.14 13.95
C ALA A 214 -7.32 -29.22 12.82
N THR A 215 -8.27 -29.70 11.99
CA THR A 215 -8.83 -28.88 10.89
C THR A 215 -9.40 -27.53 11.35
N LYS A 216 -9.82 -27.41 12.61
CA LYS A 216 -10.35 -26.17 13.21
C LYS A 216 -9.29 -25.33 13.95
N LEU A 217 -8.09 -25.89 14.16
CA LEU A 217 -6.98 -25.25 14.88
C LEU A 217 -6.08 -24.44 13.93
N LEU A 218 -6.15 -24.70 12.62
CA LEU A 218 -5.53 -23.89 11.56
C LEU A 218 -6.31 -22.59 11.31
N GLY A 219 -6.65 -21.84 12.36
CA GLY A 219 -7.37 -20.56 12.20
C GLY A 219 -6.70 -19.69 11.13
N ASN A 220 -7.52 -19.08 10.27
CA ASN A 220 -7.17 -18.07 9.26
C ASN A 220 -6.79 -18.57 7.85
N GLU A 221 -7.64 -19.43 7.27
CA GLU A 221 -7.84 -19.44 5.81
C GLU A 221 -9.24 -18.93 5.48
N LEU A 222 -9.37 -18.05 4.49
CA LEU A 222 -10.65 -17.51 4.02
C LEU A 222 -11.64 -18.62 3.61
N LYS A 223 -11.14 -19.81 3.25
CA LYS A 223 -11.96 -21.01 2.97
C LYS A 223 -12.83 -21.47 4.14
N GLN A 224 -12.46 -21.12 5.37
CA GLN A 224 -13.17 -21.52 6.60
C GLN A 224 -14.26 -20.52 6.99
N ALA A 225 -14.37 -19.39 6.29
CA ALA A 225 -15.30 -18.34 6.60
C ALA A 225 -16.76 -18.83 6.57
N ARG A 226 -17.53 -18.43 7.58
CA ARG A 226 -18.97 -18.68 7.62
C ARG A 226 -19.67 -17.86 6.54
N ASP A 227 -20.22 -18.53 5.54
CA ASP A 227 -20.91 -17.88 4.43
C ASP A 227 -22.27 -17.28 4.87
N LEU A 228 -22.37 -15.95 4.76
CA LEU A 228 -23.58 -15.16 4.96
C LEU A 228 -24.35 -14.96 3.63
N GLY A 229 -23.76 -15.37 2.50
CA GLY A 229 -24.35 -15.24 1.19
C GLY A 229 -24.44 -13.79 0.72
N ILE A 230 -25.52 -13.45 0.01
CA ILE A 230 -25.70 -12.14 -0.61
C ILE A 230 -26.27 -11.13 0.40
N ILE A 231 -25.64 -9.96 0.54
CA ILE A 231 -26.14 -8.86 1.38
C ILE A 231 -26.94 -7.88 0.50
N ASN A 232 -28.26 -7.87 0.67
CA ASN A 232 -29.20 -6.98 -0.05
C ASN A 232 -30.02 -6.07 0.92
N GLY A 233 -29.55 -5.97 2.16
CA GLY A 233 -30.20 -5.33 3.30
C GLY A 233 -29.45 -5.68 4.59
N THR A 234 -30.00 -5.38 5.75
CA THR A 234 -29.33 -5.68 7.03
C THR A 234 -29.40 -7.17 7.38
N GLN A 235 -28.25 -7.77 7.67
CA GLN A 235 -28.10 -9.10 8.27
C GLN A 235 -27.36 -8.96 9.60
N THR A 236 -27.74 -9.75 10.61
CA THR A 236 -27.08 -9.74 11.91
C THR A 236 -26.75 -11.16 12.35
N VAL A 237 -25.55 -11.35 12.87
CA VAL A 237 -25.02 -12.62 13.36
C VAL A 237 -24.50 -12.41 14.77
N ASN A 238 -24.88 -13.28 15.69
CA ASN A 238 -24.33 -13.27 17.05
C ASN A 238 -23.35 -14.43 17.19
N ASN A 239 -22.23 -14.19 17.84
CA ASN A 239 -21.22 -15.21 18.11
C ASN A 239 -20.31 -14.77 19.27
N PHE A 240 -19.13 -15.39 19.40
CA PHE A 240 -18.21 -15.20 20.51
C PHE A 240 -16.76 -15.37 20.04
N VAL A 241 -15.86 -14.53 20.56
CA VAL A 241 -14.41 -14.70 20.42
C VAL A 241 -13.79 -14.89 21.81
N SER A 242 -12.71 -15.65 21.88
CA SER A 242 -12.01 -15.97 23.13
C SER A 242 -10.54 -16.27 22.89
N SER A 243 -9.75 -16.37 23.96
CA SER A 243 -8.33 -16.75 23.86
C SER A 243 -8.14 -18.11 23.17
N ALA A 244 -9.07 -19.06 23.36
CA ALA A 244 -9.06 -20.36 22.70
C ALA A 244 -9.63 -20.34 21.27
N LYS A 245 -10.30 -19.25 20.87
CA LYS A 245 -10.83 -19.03 19.53
C LYS A 245 -10.81 -17.52 19.22
N PRO A 246 -9.64 -16.97 18.90
CA PRO A 246 -9.47 -15.52 18.82
C PRO A 246 -10.12 -14.96 17.55
N ASP A 247 -10.37 -15.77 16.53
CA ASP A 247 -10.87 -15.33 15.23
C ASP A 247 -12.23 -15.94 14.84
N GLU A 248 -13.10 -15.10 14.27
CA GLU A 248 -14.30 -15.50 13.54
C GLU A 248 -14.32 -14.82 12.17
N ILE A 249 -14.33 -15.60 11.10
CA ILE A 249 -14.36 -15.09 9.72
C ILE A 249 -15.72 -15.36 9.10
N TYR A 250 -16.29 -14.34 8.47
CA TYR A 250 -17.56 -14.39 7.73
C TYR A 250 -17.30 -14.07 6.27
N ARG A 251 -17.97 -14.76 5.35
CA ARG A 251 -17.91 -14.48 3.90
C ARG A 251 -19.24 -13.90 3.45
N PHE A 252 -19.22 -12.90 2.58
CA PHE A 252 -20.42 -12.37 1.97
C PHE A 252 -20.19 -11.93 0.52
N THR A 253 -21.27 -11.66 -0.20
CA THR A 253 -21.21 -11.20 -1.60
C THR A 253 -22.11 -9.98 -1.79
N LEU A 254 -21.59 -8.96 -2.46
CA LEU A 254 -22.34 -7.82 -2.97
C LEU A 254 -22.60 -8.04 -4.47
N PRO A 255 -23.87 -8.07 -4.91
CA PRO A 255 -24.20 -8.33 -6.32
C PRO A 255 -24.01 -7.09 -7.19
N THR A 256 -24.00 -5.90 -6.58
CA THR A 256 -23.83 -4.60 -7.22
C THR A 256 -23.04 -3.69 -6.27
N ASN A 257 -22.48 -2.61 -6.81
CA ASN A 257 -21.90 -1.57 -5.97
C ASN A 257 -22.92 -1.08 -4.95
N SER A 258 -22.51 -0.94 -3.70
CA SER A 258 -23.41 -0.67 -2.59
C SER A 258 -22.74 0.18 -1.52
N ASP A 259 -23.49 1.06 -0.89
CA ASP A 259 -23.07 1.70 0.36
C ASP A 259 -23.15 0.65 1.46
N PHE A 260 -21.98 0.24 1.94
CA PHE A 260 -21.81 -0.87 2.87
C PHE A 260 -21.55 -0.36 4.28
N ASN A 261 -22.23 -0.94 5.27
CA ASN A 261 -22.00 -0.66 6.68
C ASN A 261 -21.83 -1.97 7.44
N LEU A 262 -20.83 -1.98 8.31
CA LEU A 262 -20.48 -3.04 9.23
C LEU A 262 -20.45 -2.46 10.64
N LEU A 263 -21.11 -3.16 11.56
CA LEU A 263 -21.13 -2.81 12.98
C LEU A 263 -20.85 -4.07 13.79
N LEU A 264 -19.82 -4.06 14.61
CA LEU A 264 -19.65 -4.98 15.73
C LEU A 264 -20.18 -4.29 16.99
N GLY A 265 -20.93 -5.00 17.81
CA GLY A 265 -21.35 -4.45 19.09
C GLY A 265 -21.83 -5.55 20.03
N ASN A 266 -22.42 -5.14 21.15
CA ASN A 266 -22.75 -6.05 22.26
C ASN A 266 -21.49 -6.75 22.81
N LEU A 267 -20.39 -6.00 22.89
CA LEU A 267 -19.13 -6.45 23.46
C LEU A 267 -19.18 -6.35 24.99
N GLU A 268 -18.49 -7.27 25.66
CA GLU A 268 -18.24 -7.28 27.11
C GLU A 268 -16.73 -7.17 27.43
N ALA A 269 -15.90 -7.31 26.40
CA ALA A 269 -14.46 -7.14 26.37
C ALA A 269 -14.04 -6.85 24.91
N ASP A 270 -12.78 -6.50 24.70
CA ASP A 270 -12.26 -5.86 23.50
C ASP A 270 -12.13 -6.83 22.33
N ALA A 271 -12.70 -6.43 21.19
CA ALA A 271 -12.67 -7.17 19.94
C ALA A 271 -12.84 -6.24 18.74
N ASP A 272 -12.07 -6.53 17.70
CA ASP A 272 -11.89 -5.68 16.54
C ASP A 272 -12.53 -6.29 15.28
N ILE A 273 -12.63 -5.49 14.22
CA ILE A 273 -13.06 -5.95 12.90
C ILE A 273 -12.13 -5.51 11.78
N ALA A 274 -11.95 -6.41 10.81
CA ALA A 274 -11.36 -6.10 9.51
C ALA A 274 -12.30 -6.54 8.38
N LEU A 275 -12.52 -5.64 7.41
CA LEU A 275 -13.14 -5.95 6.13
C LEU A 275 -12.03 -6.37 5.15
N ILE A 276 -12.20 -7.52 4.52
CA ILE A 276 -11.18 -8.19 3.72
C ILE A 276 -11.73 -8.54 2.34
N LYS A 277 -10.90 -8.52 1.31
CA LYS A 277 -11.15 -9.13 0.01
C LYS A 277 -9.90 -9.89 -0.39
N ASP A 278 -10.05 -11.18 -0.69
CA ASP A 278 -8.98 -12.03 -1.21
C ASP A 278 -8.55 -11.52 -2.59
N ILE A 279 -7.51 -10.68 -2.64
CA ILE A 279 -7.09 -10.01 -3.87
C ILE A 279 -6.26 -10.96 -4.74
N ASN A 280 -5.39 -11.76 -4.10
CA ASN A 280 -4.45 -12.64 -4.80
C ASN A 280 -5.05 -14.05 -5.09
N GLY A 281 -6.17 -14.40 -4.44
CA GLY A 281 -6.90 -15.65 -4.62
C GLY A 281 -6.27 -16.86 -3.92
N ASP A 282 -5.32 -16.66 -3.01
CA ASP A 282 -4.61 -17.75 -2.33
C ASP A 282 -5.30 -18.24 -1.05
N ASN A 283 -6.38 -17.56 -0.64
CA ASN A 283 -7.18 -17.83 0.55
C ASN A 283 -6.46 -17.61 1.89
N SER A 284 -5.31 -16.92 1.93
CA SER A 284 -4.79 -16.34 3.18
C SER A 284 -5.42 -14.96 3.44
N ILE A 285 -5.17 -14.41 4.62
CA ILE A 285 -5.45 -13.01 4.92
C ILE A 285 -4.10 -12.30 4.91
N ASP A 286 -3.81 -11.61 3.82
CA ASP A 286 -2.63 -10.76 3.75
C ASP A 286 -3.02 -9.34 4.18
N ILE A 287 -2.05 -8.52 4.61
CA ILE A 287 -2.30 -7.07 4.77
C ILE A 287 -2.85 -6.46 3.48
N THR A 288 -2.48 -7.04 2.34
CA THR A 288 -2.96 -6.58 1.05
C THR A 288 -4.45 -6.83 0.83
N ASP A 289 -5.05 -7.77 1.55
CA ASP A 289 -6.46 -8.11 1.43
C ASP A 289 -7.35 -7.27 2.35
N ILE A 290 -6.76 -6.62 3.36
CA ILE A 290 -7.51 -5.75 4.30
C ILE A 290 -7.89 -4.45 3.58
N ILE A 291 -9.20 -4.22 3.49
CA ILE A 291 -9.81 -3.05 2.87
C ILE A 291 -9.95 -1.91 3.86
N ASP A 292 -10.41 -2.23 5.05
CA ASP A 292 -10.63 -1.31 6.16
C ASP A 292 -10.71 -2.09 7.46
N PHE A 293 -10.46 -1.44 8.57
CA PHE A 293 -10.54 -2.05 9.90
C PHE A 293 -11.00 -1.01 10.92
N SER A 294 -11.45 -1.49 12.08
CA SER A 294 -11.82 -0.67 13.23
C SER A 294 -11.34 -1.41 14.48
N GLU A 295 -10.65 -0.66 15.34
CA GLU A 295 -9.96 -1.13 16.55
C GLU A 295 -10.19 -0.15 17.73
N ASN A 296 -11.44 0.21 18.04
CA ASN A 296 -11.70 1.02 19.22
C ASN A 296 -11.51 0.17 20.48
N ALA A 297 -10.93 0.78 21.51
CA ALA A 297 -10.56 0.06 22.73
C ALA A 297 -11.77 -0.30 23.62
N GLU A 298 -11.53 -1.22 24.56
CA GLU A 298 -12.50 -1.66 25.57
C GLU A 298 -13.75 -2.32 24.96
N ASP A 299 -14.97 -2.03 25.44
CA ASP A 299 -16.22 -2.58 24.90
C ASP A 299 -16.92 -1.65 23.90
N ASP A 300 -16.17 -0.68 23.34
CA ASP A 300 -16.70 0.25 22.37
C ASP A 300 -17.09 -0.46 21.05
N PRO A 301 -18.16 0.00 20.35
CA PRO A 301 -18.58 -0.67 19.11
C PRO A 301 -17.68 -0.35 17.91
N GLU A 302 -17.31 -1.39 17.16
CA GLU A 302 -16.54 -1.24 15.92
C GLU A 302 -17.41 -0.92 14.71
N VAL A 303 -16.99 0.05 13.89
CA VAL A 303 -17.77 0.52 12.74
C VAL A 303 -16.89 0.68 11.50
N ILE A 304 -17.29 0.02 10.41
CA ILE A 304 -16.76 0.28 9.07
C ILE A 304 -17.91 0.72 8.17
N SER A 305 -17.76 1.89 7.54
CA SER A 305 -18.73 2.43 6.57
C SER A 305 -18.02 2.80 5.28
N ILE A 306 -18.39 2.15 4.17
CA ILE A 306 -17.83 2.40 2.85
C ILE A 306 -18.95 2.77 1.88
N ASP A 307 -18.94 4.01 1.44
CA ASP A 307 -19.82 4.48 0.36
C ASP A 307 -19.34 3.89 -0.98
N GLY A 308 -20.26 3.26 -1.72
CA GLY A 308 -19.97 2.70 -3.04
C GLY A 308 -18.96 1.55 -3.07
N LEU A 309 -18.94 0.68 -2.05
CA LEU A 309 -18.15 -0.56 -2.07
C LEU A 309 -18.52 -1.39 -3.32
N SER A 310 -17.51 -1.75 -4.10
CA SER A 310 -17.71 -2.44 -5.38
C SER A 310 -18.42 -3.79 -5.24
N ALA A 311 -19.07 -4.24 -6.31
CA ALA A 311 -19.58 -5.61 -6.37
C ALA A 311 -18.45 -6.63 -6.22
N GLY A 312 -18.67 -7.71 -5.47
CA GLY A 312 -17.62 -8.69 -5.20
C GLY A 312 -17.91 -9.63 -4.04
N THR A 313 -16.98 -10.56 -3.81
CA THR A 313 -16.92 -11.38 -2.60
C THR A 313 -15.99 -10.72 -1.60
N TYR A 314 -16.43 -10.65 -0.35
CA TYR A 314 -15.71 -10.03 0.75
C TYR A 314 -15.78 -10.93 1.98
N TYR A 315 -14.91 -10.64 2.92
CA TYR A 315 -14.81 -11.32 4.19
C TYR A 315 -14.81 -10.30 5.33
N VAL A 316 -15.37 -10.67 6.47
CA VAL A 316 -15.23 -9.92 7.71
C VAL A 316 -14.50 -10.82 8.68
N ARG A 317 -13.37 -10.36 9.20
CA ARG A 317 -12.71 -10.97 10.35
C ARG A 317 -13.15 -10.19 11.59
N VAL A 318 -13.68 -10.91 12.56
CA VAL A 318 -13.86 -10.43 13.94
C VAL A 318 -12.78 -11.09 14.77
N TYR A 319 -11.97 -10.33 15.49
CA TYR A 319 -10.88 -10.88 16.27
C TYR A 319 -10.86 -10.34 17.68
N GLN A 320 -10.58 -11.21 18.64
CA GLN A 320 -10.39 -10.82 20.02
C GLN A 320 -9.14 -9.95 20.12
N TYR A 321 -9.27 -8.84 20.84
CA TYR A 321 -8.15 -7.99 21.22
C TYR A 321 -7.79 -8.21 22.70
N GLU A 322 -8.76 -8.09 23.61
CA GLU A 322 -8.55 -8.35 25.03
C GLU A 322 -9.81 -8.96 25.67
N GLY A 323 -9.67 -10.14 26.27
CA GLY A 323 -10.72 -10.74 27.08
C GLY A 323 -11.86 -11.38 26.28
N ASP A 324 -12.44 -12.43 26.85
CA ASP A 324 -13.46 -13.23 26.19
C ASP A 324 -14.78 -12.45 26.06
N THR A 325 -15.32 -12.33 24.84
CA THR A 325 -16.46 -11.45 24.58
C THR A 325 -17.48 -12.05 23.61
N ASN A 326 -18.76 -11.90 23.95
CA ASN A 326 -19.84 -12.14 23.00
C ASN A 326 -19.93 -10.95 22.05
N PHE A 327 -20.43 -11.17 20.84
CA PHE A 327 -20.64 -10.07 19.89
C PHE A 327 -21.89 -10.26 19.03
N SER A 328 -22.36 -9.13 18.50
CA SER A 328 -23.39 -9.01 17.48
C SER A 328 -22.80 -8.27 16.27
N LEU A 329 -22.52 -9.00 15.20
CA LEU A 329 -22.04 -8.47 13.93
C LEU A 329 -23.22 -8.15 13.01
N SER A 330 -23.36 -6.90 12.60
CA SER A 330 -24.41 -6.44 11.68
C SER A 330 -23.81 -5.90 10.39
N LEU A 331 -24.21 -6.49 9.26
CA LEU A 331 -23.82 -6.09 7.91
C LEU A 331 -25.03 -5.48 7.22
N SER A 332 -24.88 -4.37 6.50
CA SER A 332 -25.92 -3.86 5.61
C SER A 332 -25.33 -3.28 4.35
N ALA A 333 -26.06 -3.43 3.25
CA ALA A 333 -25.67 -2.88 1.96
C ALA A 333 -26.88 -2.26 1.29
N THR A 334 -26.74 -1.01 0.84
CA THR A 334 -27.75 -0.33 0.03
C THR A 334 -27.19 -0.17 -1.38
N PRO A 335 -27.80 -0.77 -2.42
CA PRO A 335 -27.32 -0.63 -3.78
C PRO A 335 -27.20 0.84 -4.18
N ASN A 336 -26.01 1.25 -4.59
CA ASN A 336 -25.75 2.60 -5.06
C ASN A 336 -25.83 2.57 -6.60
N ILE A 337 -26.79 3.30 -7.17
CA ILE A 337 -27.02 3.36 -8.63
C ILE A 337 -26.17 4.47 -9.26
N ASP A 338 -25.57 5.34 -8.44
CA ASP A 338 -24.75 6.46 -8.88
C ASP A 338 -23.27 6.08 -8.77
N THR A 339 -22.74 5.43 -9.81
CA THR A 339 -21.31 5.55 -10.09
C THR A 339 -21.05 7.01 -10.50
N PRO A 340 -20.09 7.73 -9.91
CA PRO A 340 -19.56 8.92 -10.55
C PRO A 340 -19.18 8.55 -11.99
N ASN A 341 -19.76 9.27 -12.95
CA ASN A 341 -19.44 9.23 -14.39
C ASN A 341 -19.84 7.99 -15.23
N GLY A 342 -20.67 7.06 -14.73
CA GLY A 342 -21.17 5.95 -15.58
C GLY A 342 -20.06 5.00 -16.09
N ILE A 343 -18.99 4.89 -15.32
CA ILE A 343 -17.79 4.11 -15.63
C ILE A 343 -18.08 2.60 -15.47
N ASN A 344 -17.55 1.78 -16.39
CA ASN A 344 -17.58 0.32 -16.22
C ASN A 344 -16.66 -0.08 -15.06
N THR A 345 -17.26 -0.44 -13.92
CA THR A 345 -16.55 -0.80 -12.69
C THR A 345 -15.85 -2.16 -12.75
N GLU A 346 -16.04 -2.94 -13.82
CA GLU A 346 -15.35 -4.22 -14.02
C GLU A 346 -13.82 -4.08 -14.14
N LEU A 347 -13.31 -2.87 -14.45
CA LEU A 347 -11.87 -2.60 -14.65
C LEU A 347 -11.18 -1.95 -13.45
N PHE A 348 -11.90 -1.65 -12.37
CA PHE A 348 -11.32 -0.99 -11.20
C PHE A 348 -10.71 -2.01 -10.22
N ASP A 349 -9.40 -1.95 -10.02
CA ASP A 349 -8.66 -2.73 -9.02
C ASP A 349 -8.47 -1.91 -7.73
N THR A 350 -8.69 -2.52 -6.56
CA THR A 350 -8.60 -1.81 -5.27
C THR A 350 -7.17 -1.39 -4.90
N ARG A 351 -6.15 -1.94 -5.58
CA ARG A 351 -4.75 -1.57 -5.38
C ARG A 351 -4.36 -0.40 -6.28
N PHE A 352 -4.60 -0.52 -7.57
CA PHE A 352 -4.06 0.39 -8.59
C PHE A 352 -5.13 1.15 -9.42
N GLY A 353 -6.39 1.09 -9.02
CA GLY A 353 -7.49 1.79 -9.67
C GLY A 353 -7.73 1.27 -11.08
N PHE A 354 -7.81 2.17 -12.05
CA PHE A 354 -8.09 1.81 -13.45
C PHE A 354 -6.86 1.32 -14.24
N GLY A 355 -5.68 1.34 -13.62
CA GLY A 355 -4.45 0.82 -14.22
C GLY A 355 -3.50 1.91 -14.71
N LEU A 356 -2.53 1.47 -15.53
CA LEU A 356 -1.43 2.31 -16.00
C LEU A 356 -1.94 3.34 -17.02
N VAL A 357 -1.56 4.60 -16.84
CA VAL A 357 -1.86 5.67 -17.81
C VAL A 357 -1.23 5.34 -19.19
N ASP A 358 -2.06 5.25 -20.24
CA ASP A 358 -1.61 5.10 -21.63
C ASP A 358 -1.80 6.43 -22.36
N ALA A 359 -0.73 7.23 -22.42
CA ALA A 359 -0.77 8.56 -22.98
C ALA A 359 -1.16 8.55 -24.47
N LYS A 360 -0.68 7.54 -25.22
CA LYS A 360 -1.00 7.40 -26.65
C LYS A 360 -2.49 7.18 -26.84
N ALA A 361 -3.08 6.25 -26.08
CA ALA A 361 -4.50 5.95 -26.15
C ALA A 361 -5.34 7.18 -25.76
N ALA A 362 -5.02 7.83 -24.63
CA ALA A 362 -5.73 9.00 -24.14
C ALA A 362 -5.69 10.18 -25.14
N VAL A 363 -4.49 10.55 -25.63
CA VAL A 363 -4.33 11.67 -26.56
C VAL A 363 -4.92 11.37 -27.93
N SER A 364 -4.80 10.14 -28.42
CA SER A 364 -5.43 9.73 -29.69
C SER A 364 -6.96 9.86 -29.63
N ARG A 365 -7.55 9.55 -28.48
CA ARG A 365 -8.98 9.68 -28.24
C ARG A 365 -9.41 11.14 -28.11
N ALA A 366 -8.65 11.94 -27.36
CA ALA A 366 -8.85 13.39 -27.25
C ALA A 366 -8.81 14.08 -28.63
N ALA A 367 -7.85 13.69 -29.48
CA ALA A 367 -7.68 14.19 -30.84
C ALA A 367 -8.72 13.67 -31.85
N ASN A 368 -9.55 12.69 -31.45
CA ASN A 368 -10.41 11.91 -32.34
C ASN A 368 -9.64 11.36 -33.57
N ASN A 369 -8.45 10.83 -33.32
CA ASN A 369 -7.51 10.37 -34.36
C ASN A 369 -6.69 9.18 -33.85
N SER A 370 -6.92 8.00 -34.43
CA SER A 370 -6.25 6.77 -34.02
C SER A 370 -4.86 6.54 -34.62
N ASN A 371 -4.38 7.43 -35.51
CA ASN A 371 -3.12 7.21 -36.22
C ASN A 371 -1.93 7.69 -35.38
N PHE A 372 -1.51 6.96 -34.35
CA PHE A 372 -0.29 7.26 -33.59
C PHE A 372 0.67 6.07 -33.79
N PRO A 373 1.66 6.17 -34.70
CA PRO A 373 2.54 5.06 -35.00
C PRO A 373 3.43 4.75 -33.80
N GLU A 374 3.71 3.46 -33.57
CA GLU A 374 4.73 3.05 -32.61
C GLU A 374 6.08 3.70 -32.96
N VAL A 375 6.79 4.15 -31.94
CA VAL A 375 8.15 4.64 -32.08
C VAL A 375 9.09 3.78 -31.22
N SER A 376 10.39 3.86 -31.48
CA SER A 376 11.35 3.16 -30.63
C SER A 376 11.49 3.88 -29.29
N ASP A 377 11.48 3.11 -28.21
CA ASP A 377 11.77 3.58 -26.87
C ASP A 377 13.07 4.40 -26.85
N LEU A 378 13.05 5.49 -26.09
CA LEU A 378 14.25 6.28 -25.80
C LEU A 378 15.25 5.48 -24.95
N GLY A 379 14.72 4.65 -24.04
CA GLY A 379 15.50 3.80 -23.15
C GLY A 379 16.22 4.56 -22.04
N GLY A 380 16.97 3.81 -21.22
CA GLY A 380 17.77 4.36 -20.12
C GLY A 380 16.90 5.04 -19.06
N ASP A 381 17.17 6.33 -18.81
CA ASP A 381 16.50 7.14 -17.79
C ASP A 381 15.13 7.67 -18.23
N ASN A 382 14.77 7.51 -19.50
CA ASN A 382 13.46 7.93 -20.05
C ASN A 382 12.39 6.84 -19.95
N TRP A 383 12.66 5.74 -19.23
CA TRP A 383 11.80 4.56 -19.18
C TRP A 383 10.34 4.88 -18.82
N GLY A 384 10.10 5.86 -17.93
CA GLY A 384 8.73 6.22 -17.56
C GLY A 384 7.93 6.80 -18.73
N ARG A 385 8.60 7.53 -19.62
CA ARG A 385 8.00 8.19 -20.79
C ARG A 385 7.72 7.14 -21.87
N ASP A 386 8.63 6.17 -22.01
CA ASP A 386 8.44 4.99 -22.86
C ASP A 386 7.26 4.14 -22.34
N LEU A 387 7.19 3.89 -21.03
CA LEU A 387 6.15 3.05 -20.42
C LEU A 387 4.74 3.60 -20.66
N ILE A 388 4.56 4.92 -20.59
CA ILE A 388 3.28 5.59 -20.87
C ILE A 388 3.07 5.92 -22.36
N LYS A 389 4.03 5.62 -23.24
CA LYS A 389 3.98 5.90 -24.69
C LYS A 389 3.88 7.39 -25.04
N ALA A 390 4.63 8.23 -24.33
CA ALA A 390 4.74 9.66 -24.64
C ALA A 390 5.46 9.93 -25.99
N PRO A 391 6.53 9.20 -26.38
CA PRO A 391 7.23 9.41 -27.65
C PRO A 391 6.34 9.34 -28.92
N GLU A 392 5.33 8.48 -28.92
CA GLU A 392 4.36 8.33 -30.02
C GLU A 392 3.55 9.60 -30.26
N ILE A 393 3.32 10.37 -29.19
CA ILE A 393 2.55 11.61 -29.21
C ILE A 393 3.41 12.75 -29.77
N TRP A 394 4.67 12.83 -29.33
CA TRP A 394 5.63 13.81 -29.83
C TRP A 394 5.90 13.63 -31.32
N ALA A 395 5.88 12.40 -31.83
CA ALA A 395 5.98 12.11 -33.27
C ALA A 395 4.86 12.76 -34.11
N ARG A 396 3.76 13.20 -33.47
CA ARG A 396 2.68 13.97 -34.11
C ARG A 396 2.75 15.49 -33.87
N GLY A 397 3.81 15.98 -33.23
CA GLY A 397 3.98 17.39 -32.90
C GLY A 397 3.10 17.88 -31.75
N ILE A 398 2.57 16.95 -30.95
CA ILE A 398 1.84 17.26 -29.71
C ILE A 398 2.85 17.11 -28.58
N THR A 399 3.17 18.22 -27.92
CA THR A 399 4.30 18.38 -26.98
C THR A 399 3.93 19.21 -25.75
N GLY A 400 2.67 19.61 -25.57
CA GLY A 400 2.19 20.48 -24.50
C GLY A 400 2.15 21.97 -24.83
N ASN A 401 2.39 22.35 -26.09
CA ASN A 401 2.46 23.75 -26.47
C ASN A 401 1.14 24.50 -26.20
N ASN A 402 1.25 25.74 -25.70
CA ASN A 402 0.15 26.60 -25.23
C ASN A 402 -0.64 26.07 -24.02
N VAL A 403 -0.10 25.12 -23.28
CA VAL A 403 -0.69 24.65 -22.01
C VAL A 403 0.15 25.16 -20.85
N VAL A 404 -0.51 25.61 -19.78
CA VAL A 404 0.12 26.06 -18.55
C VAL A 404 -0.22 25.07 -17.44
N VAL A 405 0.81 24.48 -16.84
CA VAL A 405 0.72 23.55 -15.71
C VAL A 405 1.25 24.25 -14.47
N ALA A 406 0.40 24.46 -13.47
CA ALA A 406 0.83 24.95 -12.17
C ALA A 406 1.41 23.80 -11.34
N VAL A 407 2.61 24.03 -10.81
CA VAL A 407 3.31 23.10 -9.90
C VAL A 407 3.28 23.72 -8.52
N LEU A 408 2.41 23.19 -7.67
CA LEU A 408 2.24 23.60 -6.28
C LEU A 408 3.11 22.67 -5.44
N ASP A 409 4.28 23.16 -5.03
CA ASP A 409 5.35 22.33 -4.46
C ASP A 409 6.35 23.20 -3.67
N SER A 410 7.61 22.78 -3.54
CA SER A 410 8.70 23.53 -2.90
C SER A 410 9.27 24.68 -3.74
N GLY A 411 8.64 25.01 -4.87
CA GLY A 411 9.13 25.96 -5.86
C GLY A 411 9.78 25.26 -7.07
N VAL A 412 10.32 26.05 -7.99
CA VAL A 412 11.04 25.52 -9.17
C VAL A 412 12.30 26.35 -9.41
N ASP A 413 13.45 25.69 -9.64
CA ASP A 413 14.63 26.38 -10.15
C ASP A 413 14.40 26.81 -11.60
N TYR A 414 13.87 28.02 -11.73
CA TYR A 414 13.58 28.66 -13.01
C TYR A 414 14.84 29.01 -13.82
N ASN A 415 16.05 28.81 -13.27
CA ASN A 415 17.31 28.96 -14.00
C ASN A 415 17.84 27.64 -14.55
N HIS A 416 17.22 26.49 -14.20
CA HIS A 416 17.66 25.19 -14.68
C HIS A 416 17.64 25.14 -16.22
N PRO A 417 18.72 24.76 -16.93
CA PRO A 417 18.80 24.86 -18.39
C PRO A 417 17.72 24.10 -19.18
N ASP A 418 17.17 23.04 -18.58
CA ASP A 418 16.08 22.24 -19.15
C ASP A 418 14.68 22.76 -18.83
N LEU A 419 14.56 23.72 -17.92
CA LEU A 419 13.28 24.31 -17.51
C LEU A 419 13.15 25.78 -17.87
N ALA A 420 14.24 26.54 -17.93
CA ALA A 420 14.23 28.00 -18.02
C ALA A 420 13.38 28.56 -19.19
N ASN A 421 13.35 27.87 -20.34
CA ASN A 421 12.54 28.29 -21.48
C ASN A 421 11.05 27.89 -21.36
N ASN A 422 10.74 27.00 -20.43
CA ASN A 422 9.41 26.49 -20.14
C ASN A 422 8.82 27.06 -18.86
N ILE A 423 9.48 27.99 -18.18
CA ILE A 423 8.87 28.73 -17.09
C ILE A 423 7.81 29.69 -17.65
N TRP A 424 6.61 29.62 -17.09
CA TRP A 424 5.52 30.55 -17.32
C TRP A 424 5.92 31.93 -16.80
N LEU A 425 5.53 32.96 -17.54
CA LEU A 425 5.75 34.34 -17.13
C LEU A 425 4.40 35.05 -17.05
N ASN A 426 4.17 35.77 -15.96
CA ASN A 426 3.01 36.66 -15.87
C ASN A 426 3.21 37.81 -16.85
N SER A 427 2.61 37.70 -18.03
CA SER A 427 2.75 38.70 -19.10
C SER A 427 2.34 40.12 -18.68
N LYS A 428 1.51 40.25 -17.64
CA LYS A 428 1.06 41.54 -17.12
C LYS A 428 2.11 42.20 -16.21
N GLU A 429 3.01 41.42 -15.63
CA GLU A 429 4.18 41.87 -14.86
C GLU A 429 5.45 42.03 -15.71
N LEU A 430 5.36 41.87 -17.03
CA LEU A 430 6.51 42.05 -17.93
C LEU A 430 6.53 43.43 -18.59
N GLY A 431 7.74 43.92 -18.84
CA GLY A 431 7.98 45.15 -19.59
C GLY A 431 8.22 46.36 -18.68
N LEU A 432 7.87 47.55 -19.17
CA LEU A 432 8.05 48.80 -18.43
C LEU A 432 6.71 49.39 -18.00
N ASP A 433 6.65 49.90 -16.78
CA ASP A 433 5.53 50.70 -16.30
C ASP A 433 5.47 52.08 -16.98
N THR A 434 4.47 52.88 -16.64
CA THR A 434 4.30 54.25 -17.17
C THR A 434 5.45 55.21 -16.82
N ASN A 435 6.28 54.87 -15.84
CA ASN A 435 7.46 55.62 -15.41
C ASN A 435 8.79 55.06 -15.97
N GLY A 436 8.74 54.02 -16.81
CA GLY A 436 9.92 53.38 -17.38
C GLY A 436 10.64 52.42 -16.43
N ARG A 437 10.01 51.98 -15.34
CA ARG A 437 10.54 50.97 -14.40
C ARG A 437 10.15 49.57 -14.87
N ASN A 438 11.01 48.58 -14.65
CA ASN A 438 10.73 47.19 -14.98
C ASN A 438 9.61 46.65 -14.09
N LYS A 439 8.48 46.23 -14.68
CA LYS A 439 7.28 45.79 -13.95
C LYS A 439 7.58 44.61 -13.01
N ALA A 440 8.34 43.63 -13.50
CA ALA A 440 8.79 42.47 -12.72
C ALA A 440 9.65 42.76 -11.48
N THR A 441 10.04 44.02 -11.22
CA THR A 441 10.89 44.41 -10.09
C THR A 441 10.62 45.86 -9.64
N ASN A 442 9.41 46.40 -9.84
CA ASN A 442 9.11 47.80 -9.50
C ASN A 442 8.43 47.96 -8.12
N ASN A 443 8.24 46.84 -7.41
CA ASN A 443 7.51 46.71 -6.14
C ASN A 443 6.04 47.15 -6.26
N ILE A 444 5.38 46.81 -7.37
CA ILE A 444 3.97 47.11 -7.64
C ILE A 444 3.29 45.86 -8.17
N ASP A 445 2.16 45.52 -7.57
CA ASP A 445 1.18 44.61 -8.18
C ASP A 445 0.53 45.34 -9.38
N ASP A 446 1.08 45.11 -10.57
CA ASP A 446 0.77 45.84 -11.78
C ASP A 446 -0.47 45.28 -12.51
N ASP A 447 -0.89 44.07 -12.15
CA ASP A 447 -2.11 43.45 -12.67
C ASP A 447 -3.29 43.43 -11.68
N GLY A 448 -3.05 43.82 -10.43
CA GLY A 448 -4.04 43.95 -9.37
C GLY A 448 -4.51 42.61 -8.82
N ASN A 449 -3.72 41.54 -8.98
CA ASN A 449 -4.08 40.19 -8.53
C ASN A 449 -3.77 39.95 -7.03
N GLY A 450 -3.14 40.90 -6.35
CA GLY A 450 -2.77 40.82 -4.94
C GLY A 450 -1.30 40.42 -4.69
N PHE A 451 -0.54 40.13 -5.74
CA PHE A 451 0.81 39.56 -5.66
C PHE A 451 1.82 40.49 -6.35
N ILE A 452 2.69 41.11 -5.56
CA ILE A 452 3.60 42.17 -6.04
C ILE A 452 4.74 41.58 -6.86
N ASP A 453 4.90 42.02 -8.11
CA ASP A 453 6.02 41.62 -8.97
C ASP A 453 6.10 40.09 -9.22
N ASP A 454 4.97 39.39 -9.27
CA ASP A 454 4.82 37.92 -9.42
C ASP A 454 5.14 37.39 -10.84
N ALA A 455 6.16 37.96 -11.48
CA ALA A 455 6.46 37.78 -12.89
C ALA A 455 6.74 36.33 -13.32
N ARG A 456 7.01 35.42 -12.38
CA ARG A 456 7.34 34.00 -12.62
C ARG A 456 6.59 33.06 -11.67
N GLY A 457 5.44 33.48 -11.15
CA GLY A 457 4.74 32.79 -10.07
C GLY A 457 5.03 33.40 -8.70
N TRP A 458 4.72 32.67 -7.64
CA TRP A 458 4.68 33.21 -6.28
C TRP A 458 5.20 32.21 -5.22
N ASP A 459 5.89 32.73 -4.20
CA ASP A 459 6.22 32.01 -2.98
C ASP A 459 5.21 32.35 -1.89
N PHE A 460 4.26 31.44 -1.67
CA PHE A 460 3.27 31.54 -0.60
C PHE A 460 3.88 31.20 0.77
N ALA A 461 4.89 30.34 0.83
CA ALA A 461 5.54 29.96 2.09
C ALA A 461 6.25 31.16 2.73
N SER A 462 6.91 31.98 1.92
CA SER A 462 7.61 33.22 2.35
C SER A 462 6.81 34.50 2.13
N ASN A 463 5.71 34.42 1.37
CA ASN A 463 4.89 35.53 0.93
C ASN A 463 5.70 36.59 0.15
N ASP A 464 6.41 36.15 -0.88
CA ASP A 464 7.17 36.99 -1.81
C ASP A 464 7.13 36.47 -3.26
N ASN A 465 7.82 37.17 -4.16
CA ASN A 465 7.79 36.92 -5.60
C ASN A 465 8.91 36.01 -6.12
N ASP A 466 9.58 35.26 -5.24
CA ASP A 466 10.68 34.37 -5.62
C ASP A 466 10.32 32.90 -5.37
N PRO A 467 9.59 32.23 -6.29
CA PRO A 467 9.25 30.81 -6.16
C PRO A 467 10.43 29.88 -6.47
N MET A 468 11.65 30.29 -6.11
CA MET A 468 12.87 29.51 -6.28
C MET A 468 12.82 28.26 -5.39
N ASP A 469 13.24 27.14 -5.94
CA ASP A 469 13.32 25.88 -5.21
C ASP A 469 14.61 25.79 -4.39
N ASP A 470 14.46 25.80 -3.07
CA ASP A 470 15.52 25.59 -2.09
C ASP A 470 15.48 24.20 -1.43
N ASN A 471 14.56 23.32 -1.85
CA ASN A 471 14.44 21.93 -1.38
C ASN A 471 14.89 20.89 -2.41
N SER A 472 14.45 21.00 -3.67
CA SER A 472 14.66 20.11 -4.84
C SER A 472 13.44 19.35 -5.35
N HIS A 473 12.42 19.14 -4.52
CA HIS A 473 11.26 18.32 -4.90
C HIS A 473 10.48 18.93 -6.07
N GLY A 474 10.12 20.20 -6.00
CA GLY A 474 9.32 20.87 -7.04
C GLY A 474 10.06 21.01 -8.38
N THR A 475 11.39 21.22 -8.36
CA THR A 475 12.19 21.20 -9.60
C THR A 475 12.20 19.82 -10.24
N HIS A 476 12.20 18.75 -9.45
CA HIS A 476 12.14 17.38 -9.96
C HIS A 476 10.80 17.08 -10.63
N VAL A 477 9.70 17.44 -9.96
CA VAL A 477 8.33 17.37 -10.48
C VAL A 477 8.19 18.16 -11.79
N ALA A 478 8.65 19.42 -11.82
CA ALA A 478 8.59 20.26 -13.01
C ALA A 478 9.35 19.67 -14.21
N GLY A 479 10.50 19.02 -13.97
CA GLY A 479 11.27 18.33 -15.00
C GLY A 479 10.53 17.16 -15.65
N ILE A 480 9.81 16.38 -14.84
CA ILE A 480 9.00 15.25 -15.34
C ILE A 480 7.91 15.76 -16.29
N ILE A 481 7.30 16.92 -15.96
CA ILE A 481 6.26 17.53 -16.79
C ILE A 481 6.87 18.11 -18.07
N ALA A 482 7.84 19.03 -17.96
CA ALA A 482 8.19 19.93 -19.07
C ALA A 482 9.70 20.20 -19.23
N ALA A 483 10.58 19.26 -18.86
CA ALA A 483 11.97 19.36 -19.33
C ALA A 483 12.01 19.36 -20.87
N LYS A 484 12.71 20.34 -21.46
CA LYS A 484 12.74 20.55 -22.91
C LYS A 484 13.25 19.33 -23.68
N GLN A 485 12.76 19.14 -24.91
CA GLN A 485 13.19 18.06 -25.79
C GLN A 485 14.35 18.50 -26.71
N ASP A 486 15.58 18.57 -26.18
CA ASP A 486 16.77 18.94 -26.98
C ASP A 486 17.91 17.91 -26.94
N GLY A 487 17.68 16.77 -26.29
CA GLY A 487 18.64 15.67 -26.18
C GLY A 487 19.71 15.86 -25.10
N ILE A 488 19.56 16.87 -24.23
CA ILE A 488 20.38 17.06 -23.04
C ILE A 488 19.52 16.73 -21.81
N GLY A 489 20.11 16.08 -20.81
CA GLY A 489 19.40 15.78 -19.56
C GLY A 489 18.26 14.78 -19.77
N ILE A 490 17.04 15.25 -19.51
CA ILE A 490 15.80 14.48 -19.66
C ILE A 490 14.80 15.21 -20.54
N THR A 491 13.84 14.47 -21.10
CA THR A 491 12.66 15.04 -21.76
C THR A 491 11.43 14.84 -20.88
N GLY A 492 10.71 15.92 -20.60
CA GLY A 492 9.43 15.89 -19.88
C GLY A 492 8.34 15.25 -20.73
N VAL A 493 7.25 14.82 -20.11
CA VAL A 493 6.10 14.24 -20.81
C VAL A 493 5.48 15.23 -21.81
N ALA A 494 5.39 16.50 -21.42
CA ALA A 494 4.90 17.63 -22.21
C ALA A 494 6.01 18.69 -22.36
N PRO A 495 7.03 18.44 -23.21
CA PRO A 495 8.28 19.22 -23.24
C PRO A 495 8.16 20.67 -23.73
N ASP A 496 6.99 21.10 -24.24
CA ASP A 496 6.71 22.50 -24.63
C ASP A 496 5.62 23.16 -23.75
N ALA A 497 5.13 22.46 -22.72
CA ALA A 497 4.24 23.05 -21.72
C ALA A 497 4.96 24.13 -20.91
N LYS A 498 4.19 25.10 -20.39
CA LYS A 498 4.71 26.12 -19.47
C LYS A 498 4.43 25.74 -18.03
N ILE A 499 5.46 25.76 -17.19
CA ILE A 499 5.39 25.52 -15.75
C ILE A 499 5.15 26.84 -15.04
N MET A 500 4.06 26.95 -14.29
CA MET A 500 3.82 28.04 -13.34
C MET A 500 4.30 27.58 -11.94
N PRO A 501 5.47 28.04 -11.47
CA PRO A 501 5.99 27.69 -10.15
C PRO A 501 5.17 28.36 -9.05
N LEU A 502 4.60 27.57 -8.14
CA LEU A 502 3.93 28.07 -6.94
C LEU A 502 4.55 27.38 -5.73
N LYS A 503 5.36 28.12 -4.97
CA LYS A 503 6.05 27.59 -3.80
C LYS A 503 5.12 27.67 -2.59
N ILE A 504 4.67 26.52 -2.11
CA ILE A 504 3.81 26.37 -0.92
C ILE A 504 4.48 25.54 0.18
N LEU A 505 5.60 24.88 -0.15
CA LEU A 505 6.43 24.14 0.80
C LEU A 505 7.75 24.89 1.04
N ASP A 506 8.18 24.95 2.30
CA ASP A 506 9.47 25.54 2.70
C ASP A 506 10.67 24.62 2.37
N SER A 507 11.87 25.02 2.77
CA SER A 507 13.11 24.28 2.49
C SER A 507 13.13 22.88 3.11
N GLU A 508 12.37 22.65 4.18
CA GLU A 508 12.24 21.35 4.86
C GLU A 508 11.06 20.52 4.31
N GLY A 509 10.31 21.06 3.34
CA GLY A 509 9.13 20.42 2.76
C GLY A 509 7.85 20.61 3.56
N ALA A 510 7.82 21.52 4.53
CA ALA A 510 6.63 21.82 5.32
C ALA A 510 5.77 22.90 4.64
N GLY A 511 4.45 22.70 4.63
CA GLY A 511 3.48 23.64 4.05
C GLY A 511 2.33 23.99 4.99
N LYS A 512 1.51 24.96 4.59
CA LYS A 512 0.24 25.29 5.26
C LYS A 512 -0.92 25.13 4.30
N THR A 513 -2.04 24.60 4.77
CA THR A 513 -3.24 24.46 3.95
C THR A 513 -3.69 25.81 3.35
N GLU A 514 -3.66 26.91 4.12
CA GLU A 514 -4.02 28.24 3.61
C GLU A 514 -3.19 28.68 2.39
N ASP A 515 -1.89 28.34 2.38
CA ASP A 515 -0.97 28.66 1.30
C ASP A 515 -1.35 27.86 0.04
N GLU A 516 -1.72 26.59 0.20
CA GLU A 516 -2.23 25.73 -0.88
C GLU A 516 -3.56 26.25 -1.45
N LEU A 517 -4.56 26.55 -0.61
CA LEU A 517 -5.87 27.03 -1.06
C LEU A 517 -5.73 28.32 -1.89
N THR A 518 -4.84 29.22 -1.45
CA THR A 518 -4.55 30.47 -2.14
C THR A 518 -3.81 30.22 -3.45
N ALA A 519 -2.85 29.30 -3.46
CA ALA A 519 -2.11 28.91 -4.67
C ALA A 519 -3.02 28.26 -5.74
N ILE A 520 -3.99 27.42 -5.34
CA ILE A 520 -4.97 26.85 -6.28
C ILE A 520 -5.76 27.96 -6.96
N ARG A 521 -6.26 28.94 -6.19
CA ARG A 521 -6.98 30.10 -6.75
C ARG A 521 -6.09 30.92 -7.67
N TYR A 522 -4.87 31.22 -7.24
CA TYR A 522 -3.89 31.95 -8.04
C TYR A 522 -3.64 31.26 -9.40
N ALA A 523 -3.43 29.93 -9.39
CA ALA A 523 -3.18 29.15 -10.60
C ALA A 523 -4.31 29.30 -11.61
N VAL A 524 -5.55 29.10 -11.15
CA VAL A 524 -6.76 29.20 -11.98
C VAL A 524 -6.92 30.62 -12.55
N GLU A 525 -6.74 31.64 -11.71
CA GLU A 525 -6.94 33.04 -12.10
C GLU A 525 -5.85 33.56 -13.05
N ASN A 526 -4.64 32.97 -12.99
CA ASN A 526 -3.52 33.27 -13.87
C ASN A 526 -3.41 32.34 -15.09
N GLY A 527 -4.41 31.49 -15.32
CA GLY A 527 -4.60 30.76 -16.58
C GLY A 527 -3.88 29.41 -16.65
N ALA A 528 -3.55 28.80 -15.52
CA ALA A 528 -3.22 27.38 -15.49
C ALA A 528 -4.45 26.56 -15.88
N THR A 529 -4.25 25.52 -16.68
CA THR A 529 -5.30 24.57 -17.10
C THR A 529 -5.07 23.18 -16.53
N VAL A 530 -3.94 22.97 -15.86
CA VAL A 530 -3.60 21.77 -15.09
C VAL A 530 -2.94 22.22 -13.79
N ILE A 531 -3.31 21.59 -12.68
CA ILE A 531 -2.66 21.76 -11.38
C ILE A 531 -2.07 20.40 -10.98
N ASN A 532 -0.77 20.39 -10.68
CA ASN A 532 -0.06 19.24 -10.13
C ASN A 532 0.15 19.45 -8.63
N LEU A 533 -0.45 18.58 -7.81
CA LEU A 533 -0.27 18.52 -6.36
C LEU A 533 0.53 17.27 -5.99
N SER A 534 1.81 17.46 -5.69
CA SER A 534 2.70 16.36 -5.28
C SER A 534 2.94 16.39 -3.76
N LEU A 535 1.84 16.51 -3.03
CA LEU A 535 1.74 16.60 -1.57
C LEU A 535 0.49 15.85 -1.11
N GLY A 536 0.41 15.57 0.19
CA GLY A 536 -0.81 15.05 0.79
C GLY A 536 -0.71 14.89 2.31
N GLY A 537 -1.85 14.59 2.92
CA GLY A 537 -1.97 14.31 4.35
C GLY A 537 -3.23 13.49 4.69
N ALA A 538 -3.21 12.86 5.86
CA ALA A 538 -4.28 11.94 6.27
C ALA A 538 -5.62 12.63 6.59
N ALA A 539 -5.61 13.92 6.94
CA ALA A 539 -6.76 14.66 7.44
C ALA A 539 -7.62 15.24 6.30
N LEU A 540 -8.94 15.08 6.39
CA LEU A 540 -9.89 15.74 5.49
C LEU A 540 -9.94 17.24 5.81
N ASP A 541 -9.83 18.07 4.77
CA ASP A 541 -10.15 19.50 4.83
C ASP A 541 -11.25 19.83 3.81
N ALA A 542 -12.37 20.37 4.30
CA ALA A 542 -13.49 20.73 3.44
C ALA A 542 -13.21 21.95 2.55
N ASP A 543 -12.34 22.86 2.99
CA ASP A 543 -11.98 24.05 2.21
C ASP A 543 -11.05 23.70 1.05
N GLU A 544 -10.22 22.66 1.21
CA GLU A 544 -9.41 22.05 0.14
C GLU A 544 -10.28 21.44 -0.96
N LEU A 545 -11.29 20.66 -0.58
CA LEU A 545 -12.27 20.12 -1.52
C LEU A 545 -12.99 21.24 -2.29
N GLU A 546 -13.39 22.32 -1.62
CA GLU A 546 -14.03 23.47 -2.29
C GLU A 546 -13.07 24.21 -3.23
N ALA A 547 -11.78 24.30 -2.90
CA ALA A 547 -10.78 24.90 -3.80
C ALA A 547 -10.59 24.07 -5.07
N ILE A 548 -10.57 22.74 -4.97
CA ILE A 548 -10.46 21.84 -6.13
C ILE A 548 -11.76 21.88 -6.96
N ARG A 549 -12.94 21.85 -6.32
CA ARG A 549 -14.24 22.06 -7.01
C ARG A 549 -14.25 23.38 -7.78
N PHE A 550 -13.71 24.44 -7.18
CA PHE A 550 -13.57 25.73 -7.87
C PHE A 550 -12.67 25.61 -9.11
N ALA A 551 -11.50 24.98 -9.01
CA ALA A 551 -10.60 24.78 -10.14
C ALA A 551 -11.29 24.02 -11.30
N GLU A 552 -11.96 22.92 -11.01
CA GLU A 552 -12.67 22.12 -12.03
C GLU A 552 -13.86 22.86 -12.65
N SER A 553 -14.59 23.65 -11.85
CA SER A 553 -15.66 24.50 -12.37
C SER A 553 -15.16 25.54 -13.39
N ARG A 554 -13.86 25.80 -13.41
CA ARG A 554 -13.15 26.69 -14.34
C ARG A 554 -12.44 25.93 -15.47
N GLY A 555 -12.62 24.61 -15.54
CA GLY A 555 -12.05 23.74 -16.56
C GLY A 555 -10.60 23.33 -16.30
N VAL A 556 -10.10 23.53 -15.08
CA VAL A 556 -8.74 23.13 -14.67
C VAL A 556 -8.78 21.70 -14.14
N VAL A 557 -7.88 20.85 -14.63
CA VAL A 557 -7.74 19.46 -14.13
C VAL A 557 -6.74 19.45 -12.99
N VAL A 558 -7.11 18.85 -11.86
CA VAL A 558 -6.23 18.71 -10.69
C VAL A 558 -5.78 17.25 -10.58
N VAL A 559 -4.46 17.05 -10.45
CA VAL A 559 -3.86 15.72 -10.26
C VAL A 559 -3.10 15.72 -8.94
N SER A 560 -3.39 14.75 -8.09
CA SER A 560 -2.87 14.68 -6.72
C SER A 560 -2.18 13.34 -6.43
N ALA A 561 -1.03 13.39 -5.77
CA ALA A 561 -0.28 12.20 -5.34
C ALA A 561 -1.07 11.37 -4.32
N ALA A 562 -1.11 10.04 -4.48
CA ALA A 562 -1.88 9.18 -3.59
C ALA A 562 -1.29 9.04 -2.17
N GLY A 563 -0.01 9.33 -1.98
CA GLY A 563 0.72 9.11 -0.73
C GLY A 563 1.61 7.86 -0.76
N ASN A 564 2.56 7.76 0.17
CA ASN A 564 3.69 6.83 0.11
C ASN A 564 3.81 5.92 1.33
N ASP A 565 2.73 5.75 2.08
CA ASP A 565 2.70 5.01 3.35
C ASP A 565 2.22 3.55 3.18
N SER A 566 2.13 3.06 1.94
CA SER A 566 1.56 1.74 1.60
C SER A 566 0.11 1.56 2.11
N SER A 567 -0.59 2.66 2.37
CA SER A 567 -1.92 2.66 2.98
C SER A 567 -2.96 2.01 2.06
N ALA A 568 -4.02 1.46 2.67
CA ALA A 568 -5.11 0.80 1.94
C ALA A 568 -5.93 1.75 1.03
N ARG A 569 -5.73 3.06 1.14
CA ARG A 569 -6.44 4.11 0.41
C ARG A 569 -5.55 5.36 0.25
N PRO A 570 -5.84 6.28 -0.68
CA PRO A 570 -5.03 7.48 -0.89
C PRO A 570 -5.16 8.48 0.25
N ASP A 571 -4.21 9.38 0.43
CA ASP A 571 -4.34 10.55 1.31
C ASP A 571 -5.14 11.68 0.65
N TYR A 572 -5.49 12.72 1.40
CA TYR A 572 -6.02 13.96 0.84
C TYR A 572 -4.88 14.83 0.30
N PRO A 573 -5.05 15.53 -0.84
CA PRO A 573 -6.31 15.68 -1.60
C PRO A 573 -6.66 14.53 -2.55
N ALA A 574 -5.77 13.58 -2.82
CA ALA A 574 -6.02 12.52 -3.81
C ALA A 574 -7.30 11.69 -3.54
N ARG A 575 -7.67 11.49 -2.27
CA ARG A 575 -8.91 10.80 -1.88
C ARG A 575 -10.18 11.55 -2.33
N PHE A 576 -10.10 12.84 -2.66
CA PHE A 576 -11.22 13.58 -3.25
C PHE A 576 -11.55 13.15 -4.68
N ALA A 577 -10.69 12.37 -5.35
CA ALA A 577 -10.93 11.82 -6.69
C ALA A 577 -12.17 10.91 -6.81
N THR A 578 -12.85 10.65 -5.68
CA THR A 578 -14.21 10.08 -5.66
C THR A 578 -15.27 11.04 -6.23
N GLU A 579 -14.92 12.32 -6.34
CA GLU A 579 -15.78 13.41 -6.79
C GLU A 579 -15.04 14.37 -7.72
N VAL A 580 -13.84 14.82 -7.34
CA VAL A 580 -13.04 15.81 -8.07
C VAL A 580 -11.57 15.40 -8.13
N GLY A 581 -10.94 15.67 -9.26
CA GLY A 581 -9.52 15.45 -9.52
C GLY A 581 -9.18 14.01 -9.88
N ILE A 582 -7.87 13.79 -10.02
CA ILE A 582 -7.28 12.48 -10.35
C ILE A 582 -6.28 12.12 -9.26
N ALA A 583 -6.41 10.92 -8.69
CA ALA A 583 -5.45 10.34 -7.78
C ALA A 583 -4.36 9.59 -8.56
N ALA A 584 -3.09 9.84 -8.22
CA ALA A 584 -1.94 9.25 -8.88
C ALA A 584 -1.20 8.26 -7.97
N GLY A 585 -1.31 6.97 -8.30
CA GLY A 585 -0.49 5.90 -7.73
C GLY A 585 0.80 5.66 -8.50
N SER A 586 1.71 4.88 -7.92
CA SER A 586 3.03 4.62 -8.50
C SER A 586 3.19 3.19 -9.03
N VAL A 587 3.88 3.06 -10.16
CA VAL A 587 4.50 1.81 -10.64
C VAL A 587 6.01 1.98 -10.84
N ASP A 588 6.71 0.84 -10.80
CA ASP A 588 8.13 0.73 -11.13
C ASP A 588 8.39 0.58 -12.65
N ARG A 589 9.67 0.40 -13.00
CA ARG A 589 10.14 0.22 -14.39
C ARG A 589 9.53 -0.98 -15.12
N ASN A 590 9.06 -1.99 -14.40
CA ASN A 590 8.44 -3.19 -14.95
C ASN A 590 6.90 -3.12 -14.92
N ALA A 591 6.34 -1.94 -14.65
CA ALA A 591 4.91 -1.76 -14.41
C ALA A 591 4.39 -2.58 -13.20
N LYS A 592 5.27 -2.90 -12.24
CA LYS A 592 4.86 -3.46 -10.96
C LYS A 592 4.34 -2.31 -10.08
N PHE A 593 3.20 -2.50 -9.43
CA PHE A 593 2.70 -1.55 -8.44
C PHE A 593 3.75 -1.33 -7.35
N SER A 594 4.11 -0.07 -7.10
CA SER A 594 5.19 0.25 -6.17
C SER A 594 4.73 -0.05 -4.75
N SER A 595 5.53 -0.77 -3.97
CA SER A 595 5.15 -1.24 -2.62
C SER A 595 4.80 -0.10 -1.67
N PHE A 596 5.47 1.04 -1.78
CA PHE A 596 5.21 2.24 -0.97
C PHE A 596 3.91 2.97 -1.36
N SER A 597 3.36 2.74 -2.56
CA SER A 597 2.23 3.55 -3.06
C SER A 597 0.98 3.27 -2.25
N ASN A 598 0.35 4.32 -1.72
CA ASN A 598 -1.00 4.21 -1.18
C ASN A 598 -1.95 3.73 -2.29
N ARG A 599 -2.83 2.80 -1.94
CA ARG A 599 -3.70 2.10 -2.87
C ARG A 599 -4.91 2.92 -3.27
N ALA A 600 -5.59 2.54 -4.34
CA ALA A 600 -6.86 3.16 -4.75
C ALA A 600 -7.96 3.01 -3.69
N GLY A 601 -7.96 1.90 -2.94
CA GLY A 601 -8.97 1.59 -1.96
C GLY A 601 -10.24 1.01 -2.57
N ALA A 602 -11.19 0.65 -1.71
CA ALA A 602 -12.37 -0.10 -2.13
C ALA A 602 -13.52 0.75 -2.69
N ARG A 603 -13.50 2.06 -2.40
CA ARG A 603 -14.40 3.03 -3.03
C ARG A 603 -13.82 3.41 -4.38
N THR A 604 -14.61 3.23 -5.44
CA THR A 604 -14.20 3.66 -6.79
C THR A 604 -13.94 5.16 -6.81
N LEU A 605 -12.80 5.54 -7.37
CA LEU A 605 -12.38 6.92 -7.55
C LEU A 605 -11.53 7.03 -8.82
N ASN A 606 -11.33 8.25 -9.34
CA ASN A 606 -10.49 8.52 -10.51
C ASN A 606 -9.00 8.27 -10.18
N TYR A 607 -8.63 7.01 -10.00
CA TYR A 607 -7.28 6.59 -9.63
C TYR A 607 -6.59 5.90 -10.79
N LEU A 608 -5.40 6.38 -11.13
CA LEU A 608 -4.53 5.85 -12.16
C LEU A 608 -3.15 5.64 -11.58
N VAL A 609 -2.42 4.65 -12.09
CA VAL A 609 -1.00 4.50 -11.79
C VAL A 609 -0.13 5.04 -12.91
N ALA A 610 1.02 5.59 -12.54
CA ALA A 610 2.00 6.13 -13.47
C ALA A 610 3.42 5.87 -12.94
N PRO A 611 4.46 6.05 -13.78
CA PRO A 611 5.85 5.82 -13.38
C PRO A 611 6.25 6.67 -12.17
N GLY A 612 6.50 6.02 -11.03
CA GLY A 612 6.93 6.66 -9.79
C GLY A 612 8.12 5.98 -9.11
N GLY A 613 8.56 4.82 -9.61
CA GLY A 613 9.79 4.14 -9.17
C GLY A 613 9.56 2.94 -8.24
N GLU A 614 10.63 2.28 -7.82
CA GLU A 614 10.55 1.09 -6.95
C GLU A 614 10.74 1.42 -5.45
N GLY A 615 11.16 2.65 -5.13
CA GLY A 615 11.48 3.08 -3.77
C GLY A 615 12.98 3.11 -3.53
N GLY A 616 13.38 3.31 -2.27
CA GLY A 616 14.79 3.39 -1.88
C GLY A 616 15.54 4.62 -2.43
N SER A 617 16.76 4.86 -1.92
CA SER A 617 17.53 6.05 -2.31
C SER A 617 18.35 5.84 -3.59
N GLN A 618 18.19 6.75 -4.56
CA GLN A 618 19.03 6.86 -5.78
C GLN A 618 19.14 5.58 -6.64
N SER A 619 18.08 4.76 -6.74
CA SER A 619 18.04 3.62 -7.65
C SER A 619 17.87 4.08 -9.11
N GLN A 620 18.53 3.40 -10.06
CA GLN A 620 18.28 3.62 -11.49
C GLN A 620 16.86 3.22 -11.90
N ASN A 621 16.16 2.41 -11.10
CA ASN A 621 14.76 2.06 -11.34
C ASN A 621 13.78 3.16 -10.88
N ASN A 622 14.28 4.20 -10.22
CA ASN A 622 13.49 5.37 -9.85
C ASN A 622 13.45 6.40 -10.99
N ILE A 623 12.74 7.50 -10.76
CA ILE A 623 12.50 8.52 -11.79
C ILE A 623 13.63 9.53 -11.80
N TYR A 624 14.35 9.57 -12.91
CA TYR A 624 15.38 10.58 -13.16
C TYR A 624 14.74 11.90 -13.62
N SER A 625 15.08 13.01 -12.98
CA SER A 625 14.60 14.35 -13.34
C SER A 625 15.53 15.45 -12.83
N THR A 626 15.22 16.68 -13.20
CA THR A 626 15.97 17.90 -12.85
C THR A 626 15.99 18.16 -11.34
N VAL A 627 17.06 18.73 -10.82
CA VAL A 627 17.13 19.27 -9.45
C VAL A 627 17.78 20.66 -9.49
N PRO A 628 17.62 21.50 -8.46
CA PRO A 628 18.13 22.87 -8.47
C PRO A 628 19.65 22.91 -8.69
N LEU A 629 20.12 23.94 -9.38
CA LEU A 629 21.54 24.19 -9.62
C LEU A 629 22.31 24.51 -8.33
N SER A 630 21.61 24.85 -7.25
CA SER A 630 22.17 25.02 -5.90
C SER A 630 22.62 23.68 -5.29
N PHE A 631 22.11 22.54 -5.78
CA PHE A 631 22.47 21.22 -5.29
C PHE A 631 23.85 20.78 -5.82
N PRO A 632 24.77 20.31 -4.96
CA PRO A 632 26.09 19.87 -5.42
C PRO A 632 26.00 18.68 -6.38
N GLY A 633 26.71 18.74 -7.50
CA GLY A 633 26.88 17.62 -8.44
C GLY A 633 26.18 17.85 -9.78
N LEU A 634 25.70 16.77 -10.41
CA LEU A 634 24.90 16.86 -11.64
C LEU A 634 23.54 17.50 -11.33
N PRO A 635 22.93 18.27 -12.25
CA PRO A 635 21.65 18.93 -12.00
C PRO A 635 20.43 18.00 -12.22
N TYR A 636 20.62 16.69 -11.97
CA TYR A 636 19.56 15.68 -12.11
C TYR A 636 19.72 14.58 -11.05
N ARG A 637 18.61 14.03 -10.53
CA ARG A 637 18.60 12.97 -9.51
C ARG A 637 17.50 11.96 -9.75
N TYR A 638 17.66 10.77 -9.15
CA TYR A 638 16.61 9.75 -9.10
C TYR A 638 15.80 9.90 -7.82
N TYR A 639 14.49 10.15 -7.95
CA TYR A 639 13.53 10.12 -6.84
C TYR A 639 12.44 9.09 -7.11
N ALA A 640 11.89 8.54 -6.02
CA ALA A 640 10.73 7.67 -6.06
C ALA A 640 9.62 8.24 -5.19
N GLY A 641 8.38 7.98 -5.59
CA GLY A 641 7.19 8.42 -4.88
C GLY A 641 6.01 8.59 -5.82
N THR A 642 4.81 8.60 -5.25
CA THR A 642 3.59 9.03 -5.96
C THR A 642 3.72 10.47 -6.46
N SER A 643 4.52 11.31 -5.79
CA SER A 643 4.96 12.63 -6.25
C SER A 643 5.69 12.62 -7.60
N MET A 644 6.32 11.52 -8.00
CA MET A 644 6.91 11.38 -9.33
C MET A 644 5.92 10.79 -10.35
N ALA A 645 4.90 10.08 -9.89
CA ALA A 645 3.82 9.55 -10.74
C ALA A 645 2.84 10.66 -11.17
N THR A 646 2.43 11.54 -10.24
CA THR A 646 1.55 12.69 -10.49
C THR A 646 1.95 13.53 -11.71
N PRO A 647 3.21 14.00 -11.84
CA PRO A 647 3.62 14.83 -12.97
C PRO A 647 3.62 14.10 -14.31
N HIS A 648 3.69 12.76 -14.33
CA HIS A 648 3.49 12.03 -15.59
C HIS A 648 2.04 12.21 -16.07
N ILE A 649 1.07 12.02 -15.19
CA ILE A 649 -0.36 12.19 -15.51
C ILE A 649 -0.66 13.65 -15.87
N SER A 650 -0.15 14.62 -15.10
CA SER A 650 -0.31 16.05 -15.42
C SER A 650 0.28 16.40 -16.80
N GLY A 651 1.41 15.79 -17.17
CA GLY A 651 1.96 15.90 -18.52
C GLY A 651 1.05 15.33 -19.60
N VAL A 652 0.44 14.15 -19.37
CA VAL A 652 -0.52 13.56 -20.31
C VAL A 652 -1.75 14.45 -20.48
N VAL A 653 -2.29 15.00 -19.39
CA VAL A 653 -3.40 15.97 -19.43
C VAL A 653 -3.02 17.17 -20.30
N ALA A 654 -1.80 17.70 -20.17
CA ALA A 654 -1.34 18.81 -20.99
C ALA A 654 -1.27 18.44 -22.49
N LEU A 655 -0.81 17.24 -22.83
CA LEU A 655 -0.83 16.74 -24.21
C LEU A 655 -2.26 16.61 -24.75
N MET A 656 -3.21 16.14 -23.93
CA MET A 656 -4.63 16.03 -24.30
C MET A 656 -5.25 17.40 -24.56
N GLN A 657 -4.96 18.39 -23.72
CA GLN A 657 -5.46 19.77 -23.88
C GLN A 657 -4.90 20.44 -25.14
N GLN A 658 -3.63 20.22 -25.49
CA GLN A 658 -3.11 20.68 -26.79
C GLN A 658 -3.84 19.98 -27.94
N ALA A 659 -4.08 18.67 -27.83
CA ALA A 659 -4.73 17.89 -28.88
C ALA A 659 -6.19 18.32 -29.10
N ASN A 660 -6.91 18.67 -28.04
CA ASN A 660 -8.25 19.22 -28.09
C ASN A 660 -8.51 20.20 -26.93
N PRO A 661 -8.38 21.51 -27.16
CA PRO A 661 -8.53 22.52 -26.11
C PRO A 661 -9.98 22.77 -25.68
N ASN A 662 -10.96 22.08 -26.29
CA ASN A 662 -12.38 22.24 -25.94
C ASN A 662 -12.88 21.16 -24.98
N LEU A 663 -12.04 20.19 -24.60
CA LEU A 663 -12.41 19.18 -23.61
C LEU A 663 -12.59 19.83 -22.25
N THR A 664 -13.67 19.48 -21.57
CA THR A 664 -13.88 19.79 -20.16
C THR A 664 -12.99 18.92 -19.28
N ALA A 665 -12.77 19.32 -18.02
CA ALA A 665 -12.01 18.54 -17.05
C ALA A 665 -12.57 17.10 -16.90
N ALA A 666 -13.89 16.99 -16.69
CA ALA A 666 -14.58 15.70 -16.61
C ALA A 666 -14.42 14.83 -17.87
N GLU A 667 -14.42 15.41 -19.08
CA GLU A 667 -14.16 14.64 -20.30
C GLU A 667 -12.72 14.13 -20.39
N ILE A 668 -11.75 14.91 -19.88
CA ILE A 668 -10.34 14.49 -19.81
C ILE A 668 -10.18 13.32 -18.83
N GLU A 669 -10.70 13.47 -17.62
CA GLU A 669 -10.67 12.42 -16.59
C GLU A 669 -11.31 11.12 -17.09
N GLN A 670 -12.48 11.22 -17.71
CA GLN A 670 -13.18 10.08 -18.27
C GLN A 670 -12.36 9.39 -19.37
N ILE A 671 -11.74 10.15 -20.28
CA ILE A 671 -10.90 9.57 -21.33
C ILE A 671 -9.69 8.87 -20.73
N LEU A 672 -9.03 9.46 -19.72
CA LEU A 672 -7.87 8.84 -19.06
C LEU A 672 -8.25 7.50 -18.43
N ILE A 673 -9.37 7.45 -17.71
CA ILE A 673 -9.89 6.23 -17.08
C ILE A 673 -10.23 5.16 -18.12
N GLU A 674 -10.98 5.52 -19.17
CA GLU A 674 -11.39 4.57 -20.23
C GLU A 674 -10.24 4.04 -21.07
N THR A 675 -9.08 4.72 -21.05
CA THR A 675 -7.90 4.35 -21.85
C THR A 675 -6.75 3.81 -21.02
N ALA A 676 -6.89 3.79 -19.69
CA ALA A 676 -5.94 3.17 -18.79
C ALA A 676 -5.80 1.67 -19.07
N ASN A 677 -4.59 1.15 -18.89
CA ASN A 677 -4.26 -0.24 -19.17
C ASN A 677 -4.10 -1.01 -17.86
N SER A 678 -5.19 -1.66 -17.41
CA SER A 678 -5.20 -2.53 -16.24
C SER A 678 -4.31 -3.76 -16.41
N ASP A 679 -4.29 -4.34 -17.62
CA ASP A 679 -3.55 -5.58 -17.91
C ASP A 679 -2.03 -5.40 -17.91
N ALA A 680 -1.55 -4.14 -18.00
CA ALA A 680 -0.13 -3.83 -17.90
C ALA A 680 0.40 -3.82 -16.47
N VAL A 681 -0.48 -3.67 -15.46
CA VAL A 681 -0.04 -3.56 -14.07
C VAL A 681 0.17 -4.95 -13.49
N THR A 682 1.34 -5.18 -12.93
CA THR A 682 1.63 -6.37 -12.11
C THR A 682 1.65 -5.98 -10.64
N VAL A 683 1.30 -6.90 -9.74
CA VAL A 683 1.35 -6.69 -8.30
C VAL A 683 2.21 -7.77 -7.67
#